data_AF-A0A3N0E9L3-F1
#
_entry.id   AF-A0A3N0E9L3-F1
#
_cell.length_a   1.000
_cell.length_b   1.000
_cell.length_c   1.000
_cell.angle_alpha   90.00
_cell.angle_beta   90.00
_cell.angle_gamma   90.00
#
_symmetry.space_group_name_H-M   'P 1'
#
loop_
_entity.id
_entity.type
_entity.pdbx_description
1 polymer ?
#
loop_
_entity_poly.entity_id
_entity_poly.type
_entity_poly.pdbx_seq_one_letter_code
_entity_poly.pdbx_strand_id
1 'polypeptide(L)'
;MFDALGRFAHRGRWAVLLLTVAFVALSLSWGSGVFGELADGGFEDPDTESSRADSHARDYFGDGGQLVVAVRGSDMTVDSPAYERSVRAMLADLPEETVSGAVHHWNSPNREGLVTEEGRITYLLVSLRPGALDEEGAYEELRDALEHPDLSVRLGGSPAVEHDLNTWTERDLQRAELIAMPALLVLLLAVFGSVFSAVLPLVLGMVSVLGSLTLLRALTLVTDVSVFAVNMVTMLGLGLAIDYSLLMVTRYREELLRRGPVDAVVATVTTAGRTVAFSALTVAGALGGLLLFPQMFLRSVGLGGVCVVLFALFTTLTLLPALLALLGRRVESLSMPWRPRLIVPRHRRYRPGPWRKGARLVMRHPGTAMLLVTLVLALLTLPFFDARFGTVDARTLPSQAESRQVTEEIEDGPLGDSISALDVIVTGAPPMDAVESYAARLAELPGATGAHISDHSPDDGAVRISVPHGGDSMAQETRDLVSEVRAASEPEGATNVFVGGTTAAQIDLEQSLADHLPGVMLAVVAVTLVLLFAAFGSVVLPLKAVLMAALSLGASFGAIVWVFQEGNLAGPLDFTPTGTVEPTMLVLVLVVSFGLSTDYEVFLLSRARAEWLAGRDNTSAVTEGVHRTGGVITSAALLMCVVLAAFSTAEITIVKLLGVGLLVAIVIDASLVRMVLVPATMRMLGSLNWWLPRSLRALHDRIGFNEEERETLVEDAPTTEAPSQRPSTHHRPAGRNNRGTPAPPPPRGPRRDRSRGAVRSGRGNTRGRGRLRGRDRPRVTGEEWLDERTVDITVDSPAMGEALPVRLLGPPGWDPHADPRRTWPVLYLLHGEHEDYTAWTRHTDVADLSARSRAVIAMPEGGRAGNYSDWYNYGRHGAPAWETFHLEEVWWVLRTMYRARDRRAVAGASSGGYGAVIYAARNPGTFTAAASFSGLLAPRSHAGRELLMATLRSEGLDPYALWGFPGVHERVWREHDPLRRVEGLRGTALYLSSGTTGPPGDRAVREAVGDTLGSSEALCAASLRSVAAELERRGIPATVNLYQGGTHSWASWERELHASWPMLMGCLGAAATPARA
;
A
#
# COMPACT_ATOMS: atom_id res chain seq x y z
N MET A 1 -27.06 -25.85 14.53
CA MET A 1 -26.71 -24.42 14.76
C MET A 1 -26.73 -23.60 13.47
N PHE A 2 -25.81 -23.85 12.52
CA PHE A 2 -25.64 -23.08 11.28
C PHE A 2 -26.93 -22.88 10.46
N ASP A 3 -27.83 -23.86 10.44
CA ASP A 3 -29.13 -23.74 9.75
C ASP A 3 -30.02 -22.62 10.32
N ALA A 4 -30.05 -22.47 11.65
CA ALA A 4 -30.77 -21.38 12.31
C ALA A 4 -30.11 -20.02 12.00
N LEU A 5 -28.78 -19.98 11.90
CA LEU A 5 -28.03 -18.77 11.53
C LEU A 5 -28.31 -18.34 10.09
N GLY A 6 -28.35 -19.28 9.13
CA GLY A 6 -28.75 -19.00 7.75
C GLY A 6 -30.19 -18.49 7.64
N ARG A 7 -31.12 -19.08 8.41
CA ARG A 7 -32.51 -18.60 8.49
C ARG A 7 -32.63 -17.22 9.15
N PHE A 8 -31.83 -16.94 10.18
CA PHE A 8 -31.74 -15.62 10.82
C PHE A 8 -31.20 -14.57 9.83
N ALA A 9 -30.07 -14.83 9.19
CA ALA A 9 -29.45 -13.87 8.26
C ALA A 9 -30.38 -13.52 7.07
N HIS A 10 -31.22 -14.46 6.61
CA HIS A 10 -32.22 -14.14 5.60
C HIS A 10 -33.36 -13.25 6.13
N ARG A 11 -33.95 -13.60 7.29
CA ARG A 11 -35.09 -12.87 7.86
C ARG A 11 -34.70 -11.50 8.43
N GLY A 12 -33.56 -11.45 9.11
CA GLY A 12 -33.01 -10.26 9.77
C GLY A 12 -32.06 -9.43 8.91
N ARG A 13 -31.94 -9.70 7.59
CA ARG A 13 -30.94 -9.06 6.71
C ARG A 13 -30.85 -7.54 6.85
N TRP A 14 -31.97 -6.84 6.99
CA TRP A 14 -31.98 -5.39 7.16
C TRP A 14 -31.44 -4.94 8.52
N ALA A 15 -31.74 -5.66 9.60
CA ALA A 15 -31.17 -5.38 10.92
C ALA A 15 -29.66 -5.61 10.93
N VAL A 16 -29.19 -6.70 10.32
CA VAL A 16 -27.75 -6.98 10.16
C VAL A 16 -27.06 -5.83 9.40
N LEU A 17 -27.62 -5.41 8.26
CA LEU A 17 -27.04 -4.32 7.45
C LEU A 17 -27.03 -2.97 8.19
N LEU A 18 -28.11 -2.62 8.89
CA LEU A 18 -28.19 -1.39 9.68
C LEU A 18 -27.19 -1.39 10.85
N LEU A 19 -27.05 -2.52 11.54
CA LEU A 19 -26.04 -2.69 12.60
C LEU A 19 -24.61 -2.62 12.04
N THR A 20 -24.35 -3.20 10.86
CA THR A 20 -23.04 -3.07 10.19
C THR A 20 -22.75 -1.61 9.80
N VAL A 21 -23.72 -0.87 9.25
CA VAL A 21 -23.51 0.56 8.92
C VAL A 21 -23.27 1.40 10.17
N ALA A 22 -24.03 1.18 11.24
CA ALA A 22 -23.81 1.85 12.53
C ALA A 22 -22.45 1.50 13.14
N PHE A 23 -22.03 0.23 13.04
CA PHE A 23 -20.71 -0.22 13.49
C PHE A 23 -19.57 0.38 12.66
N VAL A 24 -19.70 0.45 11.33
CA VAL A 24 -18.70 1.11 10.47
C VAL A 24 -18.59 2.60 10.79
N ALA A 25 -19.70 3.29 11.07
CA ALA A 25 -19.67 4.67 11.53
C ALA A 25 -18.91 4.82 12.86
N LEU A 26 -19.14 3.92 13.82
CA LEU A 26 -18.38 3.85 15.08
C LEU A 26 -16.89 3.55 14.86
N SER A 27 -16.56 2.62 13.95
CA SER A 27 -15.19 2.29 13.58
C SER A 27 -14.44 3.49 12.99
N LEU A 28 -15.08 4.27 12.13
CA LEU A 28 -14.47 5.44 11.50
C LEU A 28 -14.34 6.64 12.45
N SER A 29 -15.19 6.74 13.48
CA SER A 29 -15.15 7.86 14.45
C SER A 29 -14.32 7.59 15.71
N TRP A 30 -14.28 6.33 16.17
CA TRP A 30 -13.59 5.95 17.42
C TRP A 30 -12.47 4.93 17.18
N GLY A 31 -12.67 3.98 16.27
CA GLY A 31 -11.65 2.98 15.92
C GLY A 31 -10.44 3.56 15.16
N SER A 32 -10.59 4.73 14.53
CA SER A 32 -9.49 5.52 13.94
C SER A 32 -8.52 6.05 15.00
N GLY A 33 -8.97 6.27 16.24
CA GLY A 33 -8.11 6.65 17.36
C GLY A 33 -7.21 5.52 17.87
N VAL A 34 -7.05 4.41 17.14
CA VAL A 34 -6.08 3.35 17.46
C VAL A 34 -4.65 3.80 17.17
N PHE A 35 -4.43 4.59 16.12
CA PHE A 35 -3.08 4.94 15.67
C PHE A 35 -2.28 5.75 16.70
N GLY A 36 -2.95 6.60 17.51
CA GLY A 36 -2.31 7.39 18.57
C GLY A 36 -2.24 6.72 19.94
N GLU A 37 -2.62 5.45 20.08
CA GLU A 37 -2.51 4.70 21.35
C GLU A 37 -1.95 3.28 21.15
N LEU A 38 -1.08 3.13 20.14
CA LEU A 38 -0.23 1.97 19.98
C LEU A 38 1.11 2.26 20.64
N ALA A 39 1.65 1.28 21.35
CA ALA A 39 2.99 1.36 21.92
C ALA A 39 4.03 0.98 20.86
N ASP A 40 5.20 1.61 20.92
CA ASP A 40 6.31 1.30 20.04
C ASP A 40 7.14 0.09 20.53
N GLY A 41 7.90 -0.49 19.61
CA GLY A 41 8.77 -1.63 19.87
C GLY A 41 8.07 -2.83 20.54
N GLY A 42 8.63 -3.26 21.69
CA GLY A 42 8.16 -4.41 22.46
C GLY A 42 8.73 -5.77 22.03
N PHE A 43 9.90 -5.78 21.39
CA PHE A 43 10.57 -7.00 20.93
C PHE A 43 11.20 -7.83 22.05
N GLU A 44 11.50 -7.21 23.18
CA GLU A 44 12.19 -7.82 24.31
C GLU A 44 11.24 -8.53 25.29
N ASP A 45 11.82 -9.34 26.18
CA ASP A 45 11.12 -10.00 27.28
C ASP A 45 11.28 -9.18 28.57
N PRO A 46 10.21 -8.60 29.14
CA PRO A 46 10.28 -7.70 30.29
C PRO A 46 10.78 -8.37 31.59
N ASP A 47 10.82 -9.71 31.65
CA ASP A 47 11.30 -10.44 32.81
C ASP A 47 12.82 -10.76 32.78
N THR A 48 13.51 -10.41 31.70
CA THR A 48 14.95 -10.68 31.51
C THR A 48 15.86 -9.72 32.28
N GLU A 49 17.13 -10.09 32.40
CA GLU A 49 18.13 -9.28 33.09
C GLU A 49 18.42 -7.98 32.31
N SER A 50 18.51 -8.06 30.98
CA SER A 50 18.74 -6.90 30.11
C SER A 50 17.61 -5.86 30.19
N SER A 51 16.35 -6.29 30.13
CA SER A 51 15.22 -5.35 30.16
C SER A 51 14.96 -4.80 31.57
N ARG A 52 15.41 -5.50 32.62
CA ARG A 52 15.47 -4.97 34.00
C ARG A 52 16.62 -4.00 34.21
N ALA A 53 17.77 -4.23 33.59
CA ALA A 53 18.85 -3.24 33.55
C ALA A 53 18.36 -1.96 32.88
N ASP A 54 17.71 -2.08 31.72
CA ASP A 54 17.10 -0.95 31.03
C ASP A 54 16.04 -0.24 31.91
N SER A 55 15.03 -0.95 32.42
CA SER A 55 13.98 -0.32 33.26
C SER A 55 14.55 0.37 34.50
N HIS A 56 15.53 -0.24 35.18
CA HIS A 56 16.21 0.39 36.31
C HIS A 56 17.08 1.57 35.90
N ALA A 57 17.66 1.57 34.69
CA ALA A 57 18.35 2.73 34.17
C ALA A 57 17.39 3.92 34.01
N ARG A 58 16.18 3.68 33.46
CA ARG A 58 15.13 4.71 33.34
C ARG A 58 14.62 5.19 34.69
N ASP A 59 14.34 4.28 35.62
CA ASP A 59 13.78 4.59 36.94
C ASP A 59 14.74 5.44 37.80
N TYR A 60 16.05 5.14 37.77
CA TYR A 60 17.03 5.76 38.66
C TYR A 60 17.83 6.92 38.06
N PHE A 61 18.06 6.93 36.74
CA PHE A 61 18.84 7.99 36.07
C PHE A 61 17.99 8.85 35.12
N GLY A 62 16.74 8.43 34.87
CA GLY A 62 15.85 9.05 33.90
C GLY A 62 16.16 8.58 32.48
N ASP A 63 15.11 8.35 31.69
CA ASP A 63 15.24 8.08 30.27
C ASP A 63 14.15 8.82 29.48
N GLY A 64 14.55 9.90 28.82
CA GLY A 64 13.79 10.48 27.72
C GLY A 64 14.27 9.99 26.35
N GLY A 65 15.26 9.09 26.31
CA GLY A 65 16.12 8.88 25.16
C GLY A 65 17.17 9.99 24.98
N GLN A 66 18.23 9.65 24.26
CA GLN A 66 19.18 10.62 23.71
C GLN A 66 18.92 10.79 22.21
N LEU A 67 18.55 12.00 21.82
CA LEU A 67 18.50 12.41 20.43
C LEU A 67 19.91 12.81 19.98
N VAL A 68 20.43 12.16 18.95
CA VAL A 68 21.75 12.50 18.39
C VAL A 68 21.56 13.47 17.25
N VAL A 69 22.09 14.69 17.42
CA VAL A 69 21.94 15.78 16.45
C VAL A 69 23.27 15.98 15.73
N ALA A 70 23.36 15.53 14.48
CA ALA A 70 24.53 15.74 13.63
C ALA A 70 24.45 17.13 12.98
N VAL A 71 25.37 18.03 13.34
CA VAL A 71 25.35 19.43 12.90
C VAL A 71 26.56 19.75 12.03
N ARG A 72 26.29 20.16 10.79
CA ARG A 72 27.30 20.50 9.78
C ARG A 72 27.30 21.99 9.47
N GLY A 73 28.47 22.61 9.53
CA GLY A 73 28.66 23.99 9.08
C GLY A 73 28.58 24.07 7.56
N SER A 74 27.85 25.07 7.04
CA SER A 74 27.71 25.31 5.59
C SER A 74 29.05 25.60 4.92
N ASP A 75 29.76 26.65 5.37
CA ASP A 75 31.13 27.01 4.97
C ASP A 75 32.08 27.16 6.19
N MET A 76 31.68 26.59 7.34
CA MET A 76 32.34 26.80 8.64
C MET A 76 32.93 25.49 9.20
N THR A 77 34.11 25.58 9.83
CA THR A 77 34.66 24.50 10.66
C THR A 77 34.10 24.55 12.07
N VAL A 78 34.08 23.41 12.75
CA VAL A 78 33.56 23.23 14.12
C VAL A 78 34.28 24.15 15.12
N ASP A 79 35.59 24.40 14.93
CA ASP A 79 36.40 25.31 15.75
C ASP A 79 36.18 26.81 15.49
N SER A 80 35.33 27.19 14.54
CA SER A 80 35.15 28.61 14.21
C SER A 80 34.23 29.30 15.23
N PRO A 81 34.58 30.51 15.73
CA PRO A 81 33.69 31.27 16.63
C PRO A 81 32.36 31.69 16.01
N ALA A 82 32.19 31.53 14.69
CA ALA A 82 30.91 31.70 14.01
C ALA A 82 30.03 30.47 14.19
N TYR A 83 30.57 29.27 13.95
CA TYR A 83 29.88 27.99 14.18
C TYR A 83 29.44 27.83 15.63
N GLU A 84 30.32 28.13 16.60
CA GLU A 84 29.96 28.09 18.04
C GLU A 84 28.75 28.98 18.35
N ARG A 85 28.68 30.20 17.79
CA ARG A 85 27.53 31.10 18.02
C ARG A 85 26.24 30.56 17.41
N SER A 86 26.28 30.01 16.20
CA SER A 86 25.10 29.44 15.54
C SER A 86 24.57 28.21 16.29
N VAL A 87 25.46 27.32 16.75
CA VAL A 87 25.07 26.14 17.56
C VAL A 87 24.54 26.56 18.94
N ARG A 88 25.16 27.54 19.60
CA ARG A 88 24.64 28.08 20.88
C ARG A 88 23.29 28.79 20.74
N ALA A 89 22.99 29.40 19.59
CA ALA A 89 21.69 30.00 19.32
C ALA A 89 20.61 28.91 19.17
N MET A 90 20.84 27.93 18.30
CA MET A 90 19.97 26.75 18.14
C MET A 90 19.65 26.06 19.48
N LEU A 91 20.66 25.85 20.33
CA LEU A 91 20.47 25.22 21.64
C LEU A 91 19.73 26.09 22.66
N ALA A 92 19.69 27.41 22.47
CA ALA A 92 18.97 28.33 23.35
C ALA A 92 17.48 28.48 22.97
N ASP A 93 17.12 28.12 21.74
CA ASP A 93 15.74 28.09 21.25
C ASP A 93 15.04 26.73 21.52
N LEU A 94 15.75 25.75 22.09
CA LEU A 94 15.19 24.46 22.51
C LEU A 94 14.22 24.58 23.69
N PRO A 95 13.07 23.86 23.69
CA PRO A 95 12.13 23.92 24.80
C PRO A 95 12.72 23.31 26.08
N GLU A 96 12.83 24.11 27.15
CA GLU A 96 13.25 23.62 28.47
C GLU A 96 12.32 22.53 29.02
N GLU A 97 11.07 22.47 28.55
CA GLU A 97 10.07 21.46 28.94
C GLU A 97 10.33 20.09 28.29
N THR A 98 10.96 20.05 27.10
CA THR A 98 11.24 18.84 26.31
C THR A 98 12.65 18.30 26.57
N VAL A 99 13.62 19.19 26.79
CA VAL A 99 15.05 18.85 26.90
C VAL A 99 15.52 18.90 28.36
N SER A 100 16.29 17.90 28.79
CA SER A 100 16.91 17.84 30.13
C SER A 100 18.34 18.38 30.13
N GLY A 101 19.06 18.24 29.02
CA GLY A 101 20.40 18.80 28.83
C GLY A 101 20.99 18.42 27.48
N ALA A 102 22.17 18.96 27.15
CA ALA A 102 22.87 18.60 25.93
C ALA A 102 24.40 18.55 26.08
N VAL A 103 25.01 17.53 25.48
CA VAL A 103 26.46 17.29 25.46
C VAL A 103 27.03 17.64 24.09
N HIS A 104 28.20 18.27 24.10
CA HIS A 104 28.85 18.91 22.95
C HIS A 104 30.38 18.75 23.05
N HIS A 105 31.08 18.88 21.93
CA HIS A 105 32.54 18.72 21.87
C HIS A 105 33.36 19.72 22.72
N TRP A 106 32.75 20.78 23.26
CA TRP A 106 33.38 21.74 24.18
C TRP A 106 33.05 21.56 25.67
N ASN A 107 32.06 20.71 26.01
CA ASN A 107 31.76 20.35 27.41
C ASN A 107 32.05 18.88 27.74
N SER A 108 32.30 18.04 26.72
CA SER A 108 32.72 16.64 26.89
C SER A 108 34.24 16.49 27.02
N PRO A 109 34.74 15.61 27.91
CA PRO A 109 36.15 15.19 27.91
C PRO A 109 36.50 14.32 26.69
N ASN A 110 35.53 13.63 26.07
CA ASN A 110 35.71 12.85 24.84
C ASN A 110 35.41 13.73 23.61
N ARG A 111 36.23 14.75 23.39
CA ARG A 111 36.10 15.65 22.23
C ARG A 111 36.37 14.94 20.89
N GLU A 112 37.28 13.97 20.88
CA GLU A 112 37.70 13.27 19.65
C GLU A 112 36.61 12.34 19.11
N GLY A 113 35.74 11.79 19.96
CA GLY A 113 34.54 11.08 19.50
C GLY A 113 33.47 12.00 18.91
N LEU A 114 33.20 13.16 19.51
CA LEU A 114 32.07 14.06 19.14
C LEU A 114 32.29 14.93 17.90
N VAL A 115 33.44 14.81 17.21
CA VAL A 115 33.80 15.60 16.03
C VAL A 115 34.41 14.70 14.97
N THR A 116 33.91 14.78 13.73
CA THR A 116 34.49 14.04 12.60
C THR A 116 35.93 14.45 12.31
N GLU A 117 36.77 13.54 11.78
CA GLU A 117 38.20 13.82 11.51
C GLU A 117 38.46 15.08 10.66
N GLU A 118 37.53 15.43 9.76
CA GLU A 118 37.63 16.64 8.93
C GLU A 118 37.24 17.96 9.66
N GLY A 119 36.74 17.89 10.90
CA GLY A 119 36.34 19.07 11.68
C GLY A 119 35.17 19.86 11.09
N ARG A 120 34.28 19.20 10.32
CA ARG A 120 33.13 19.83 9.63
C ARG A 120 31.77 19.48 10.21
N ILE A 121 31.69 18.40 10.97
CA ILE A 121 30.46 17.89 11.59
C ILE A 121 30.77 17.62 13.06
N THR A 122 29.91 18.10 13.93
CA THR A 122 29.90 17.71 15.35
C THR A 122 28.59 16.98 15.65
N TYR A 123 28.64 16.07 16.60
CA TYR A 123 27.46 15.43 17.15
C TYR A 123 27.13 16.10 18.49
N LEU A 124 25.86 16.46 18.66
CA LEU A 124 25.30 16.92 19.93
C LEU A 124 24.45 15.77 20.48
N LEU A 125 24.67 15.36 21.72
CA LEU A 125 23.81 14.38 22.40
C LEU A 125 22.79 15.18 23.21
N VAL A 126 21.56 15.27 22.73
CA VAL A 126 20.48 16.00 23.39
C VAL A 126 19.69 15.00 24.24
N SER A 127 19.84 15.12 25.55
CA SER A 127 19.06 14.33 26.51
C SER A 127 17.67 14.94 26.62
N LEU A 128 16.65 14.13 26.37
CA LEU A 128 15.25 14.54 26.49
C LEU A 128 14.75 14.33 27.92
N ARG A 129 13.53 14.78 28.22
CA ARG A 129 12.82 14.40 29.45
C ARG A 129 11.96 13.15 29.20
N PRO A 130 11.68 12.33 30.23
CA PRO A 130 10.75 11.21 30.09
C PRO A 130 9.39 11.66 29.55
N GLY A 131 8.89 10.97 28.52
CA GLY A 131 7.61 11.28 27.87
C GLY A 131 7.58 12.54 27.00
N ALA A 132 8.72 13.19 26.75
CA ALA A 132 8.79 14.48 26.07
C ALA A 132 8.42 14.44 24.56
N LEU A 133 8.31 13.24 23.98
CA LEU A 133 7.95 13.02 22.57
C LEU A 133 6.65 12.21 22.40
N ASP A 134 5.94 11.91 23.50
CA ASP A 134 4.71 11.12 23.49
C ASP A 134 3.51 11.89 22.89
N GLU A 135 3.58 13.22 22.85
CA GLU A 135 2.55 14.08 22.25
C GLU A 135 2.67 14.14 20.72
N GLU A 136 1.54 13.98 20.03
CA GLU A 136 1.46 14.00 18.56
C GLU A 136 1.98 15.33 18.00
N GLY A 137 3.11 15.29 17.28
CA GLY A 137 3.79 16.46 16.72
C GLY A 137 4.97 17.00 17.54
N ALA A 138 5.23 16.48 18.75
CA ALA A 138 6.32 16.97 19.60
C ALA A 138 7.72 16.73 18.98
N TYR A 139 7.89 15.66 18.20
CA TYR A 139 9.13 15.42 17.46
C TYR A 139 9.34 16.44 16.34
N GLU A 140 8.28 16.79 15.60
CA GLU A 140 8.31 17.84 14.59
C GLU A 140 8.57 19.23 15.20
N GLU A 141 7.95 19.56 16.34
CA GLU A 141 8.23 20.82 17.04
C GLU A 141 9.70 20.91 17.52
N LEU A 142 10.25 19.81 18.05
CA LEU A 142 11.67 19.72 18.43
C LEU A 142 12.61 19.80 17.21
N ARG A 143 12.22 19.17 16.09
CA ARG A 143 12.96 19.20 14.82
C ARG A 143 12.98 20.61 14.23
N ASP A 144 11.85 21.29 14.22
CA ASP A 144 11.71 22.66 13.71
C ASP A 144 12.48 23.66 14.60
N ALA A 145 12.51 23.45 15.92
CA ALA A 145 13.36 24.23 16.85
C ALA A 145 14.87 24.03 16.61
N LEU A 146 15.27 22.90 16.03
CA LEU A 146 16.66 22.61 15.66
C LEU A 146 17.05 23.13 14.26
N GLU A 147 16.11 23.63 13.44
CA GLU A 147 16.46 24.19 12.12
C GLU A 147 17.13 25.57 12.24
N HIS A 148 18.32 25.75 11.63
CA HIS A 148 19.06 27.01 11.69
C HIS A 148 19.66 27.39 10.32
N PRO A 149 19.53 28.64 9.84
CA PRO A 149 19.86 29.01 8.44
C PRO A 149 21.32 28.77 8.02
N ASP A 150 22.29 28.88 8.94
CA ASP A 150 23.71 28.69 8.64
C ASP A 150 24.20 27.23 8.80
N LEU A 151 23.35 26.33 9.31
CA LEU A 151 23.72 24.98 9.75
C LEU A 151 22.82 23.92 9.09
N SER A 152 23.43 22.85 8.57
CA SER A 152 22.68 21.67 8.15
C SER A 152 22.59 20.71 9.33
N VAL A 153 21.37 20.43 9.78
CA VAL A 153 21.09 19.54 10.91
C VAL A 153 20.50 18.24 10.40
N ARG A 154 20.86 17.13 11.05
CA ARG A 154 20.23 15.83 10.89
C ARG A 154 20.00 15.17 12.25
N LEU A 155 18.87 14.50 12.41
CA LEU A 155 18.48 13.81 13.62
C LEU A 155 18.73 12.30 13.52
N GLY A 156 19.21 11.71 14.61
CA GLY A 156 19.48 10.28 14.79
C GLY A 156 19.38 9.89 16.27
N GLY A 157 19.84 8.69 16.62
CA GLY A 157 19.55 8.08 17.93
C GLY A 157 18.13 7.49 17.99
N SER A 158 17.79 6.81 19.09
CA SER A 158 16.57 5.97 19.17
C SER A 158 15.28 6.74 18.81
N PRO A 159 14.99 7.94 19.37
CA PRO A 159 13.73 8.61 19.09
C PRO A 159 13.54 9.01 17.62
N ALA A 160 14.63 9.32 16.92
CA ALA A 160 14.60 9.63 15.49
C ALA A 160 14.39 8.37 14.62
N VAL A 161 15.01 7.24 15.00
CA VAL A 161 14.81 5.94 14.34
C VAL A 161 13.37 5.45 14.52
N GLU A 162 12.81 5.62 15.71
CA GLU A 162 11.43 5.28 16.09
C GLU A 162 10.40 6.11 15.31
N HIS A 163 10.58 7.44 15.29
CA HIS A 163 9.75 8.34 14.47
C HIS A 163 9.82 8.01 12.97
N ASP A 164 11.01 7.76 12.43
CA ASP A 164 11.17 7.31 11.03
C ASP A 164 10.45 5.96 10.82
N LEU A 165 10.63 4.96 11.69
CA LEU A 165 10.00 3.64 11.57
C LEU A 165 8.47 3.73 11.50
N ASN A 166 7.85 4.57 12.34
CA ASN A 166 6.41 4.80 12.33
C ASN A 166 5.95 5.52 11.05
N THR A 167 6.64 6.60 10.68
CA THR A 167 6.36 7.39 9.48
C THR A 167 6.48 6.55 8.19
N TRP A 168 7.50 5.70 8.08
CA TRP A 168 7.69 4.79 6.96
C TRP A 168 6.68 3.63 6.97
N THR A 169 6.29 3.13 8.15
CA THR A 169 5.27 2.09 8.30
C THR A 169 3.91 2.55 7.78
N GLU A 170 3.50 3.79 8.10
CA GLU A 170 2.23 4.34 7.60
C GLU A 170 2.24 4.44 6.06
N ARG A 171 3.33 4.96 5.49
CA ARG A 171 3.51 5.06 4.02
C ARG A 171 3.49 3.70 3.33
N ASP A 172 4.15 2.71 3.93
CA ASP A 172 4.18 1.33 3.41
C ASP A 172 2.80 0.68 3.45
N LEU A 173 2.02 0.92 4.51
CA LEU A 173 0.64 0.45 4.64
C LEU A 173 -0.26 1.06 3.55
N GLN A 174 -0.26 2.40 3.42
CA GLN A 174 -1.04 3.11 2.39
C GLN A 174 -0.68 2.65 0.98
N ARG A 175 0.62 2.44 0.71
CA ARG A 175 1.14 1.95 -0.58
C ARG A 175 0.72 0.50 -0.85
N ALA A 176 0.80 -0.37 0.14
CA ALA A 176 0.37 -1.76 0.02
C ALA A 176 -1.14 -1.85 -0.30
N GLU A 177 -1.98 -1.06 0.37
CA GLU A 177 -3.42 -1.00 0.07
C GLU A 177 -3.71 -0.47 -1.34
N LEU A 178 -3.06 0.62 -1.75
CA LEU A 178 -3.23 1.23 -3.07
C LEU A 178 -2.84 0.27 -4.22
N ILE A 179 -1.88 -0.63 -3.98
CA ILE A 179 -1.47 -1.68 -4.94
C ILE A 179 -2.40 -2.90 -4.87
N ALA A 180 -2.70 -3.39 -3.67
CA ALA A 180 -3.47 -4.61 -3.45
C ALA A 180 -4.93 -4.45 -3.90
N MET A 181 -5.61 -3.37 -3.51
CA MET A 181 -7.06 -3.22 -3.71
C MET A 181 -7.49 -3.25 -5.20
N PRO A 182 -6.83 -2.53 -6.14
CA PRO A 182 -7.13 -2.65 -7.57
C PRO A 182 -6.77 -4.02 -8.15
N ALA A 183 -5.64 -4.60 -7.74
CA ALA A 183 -5.19 -5.91 -8.22
C ALA A 183 -6.15 -7.03 -7.78
N LEU A 184 -6.58 -7.00 -6.52
CA LEU A 184 -7.64 -7.87 -5.97
C LEU A 184 -8.95 -7.68 -6.72
N LEU A 185 -9.42 -6.45 -6.94
CA LEU A 185 -10.66 -6.21 -7.67
C LEU A 185 -10.62 -6.80 -9.09
N VAL A 186 -9.52 -6.60 -9.83
CA VAL A 186 -9.31 -7.19 -11.16
C VAL A 186 -9.30 -8.72 -11.11
N LEU A 187 -8.64 -9.31 -10.11
CA LEU A 187 -8.57 -10.76 -9.94
C LEU A 187 -9.92 -11.36 -9.54
N LEU A 188 -10.65 -10.76 -8.59
CA LEU A 188 -12.01 -11.13 -8.19
C LEU A 188 -12.98 -11.04 -9.38
N LEU A 189 -12.88 -9.99 -10.21
CA LEU A 189 -13.65 -9.86 -11.45
C LEU A 189 -13.33 -10.98 -12.44
N ALA A 190 -12.07 -11.43 -12.55
CA ALA A 190 -11.68 -12.56 -13.39
C ALA A 190 -12.20 -13.91 -12.84
N VAL A 191 -12.11 -14.12 -11.52
CA VAL A 191 -12.55 -15.34 -10.81
C VAL A 191 -14.07 -15.50 -10.88
N PHE A 192 -14.84 -14.46 -10.57
CA PHE A 192 -16.29 -14.55 -10.53
C PHE A 192 -16.99 -14.23 -11.86
N GLY A 193 -16.46 -13.29 -12.65
CA GLY A 193 -17.05 -12.84 -13.92
C GLY A 193 -18.25 -11.89 -13.81
N SER A 194 -18.54 -11.35 -12.63
CA SER A 194 -19.61 -10.37 -12.39
C SER A 194 -19.21 -9.36 -11.32
N VAL A 195 -19.62 -8.10 -11.47
CA VAL A 195 -19.22 -7.02 -10.56
C VAL A 195 -19.69 -7.27 -9.13
N PHE A 196 -20.97 -7.60 -8.92
CA PHE A 196 -21.50 -7.82 -7.57
C PHE A 196 -20.82 -8.98 -6.83
N SER A 197 -20.53 -10.10 -7.50
CA SER A 197 -19.79 -11.21 -6.87
C SER A 197 -18.36 -10.84 -6.48
N ALA A 198 -17.72 -9.90 -7.20
CA ALA A 198 -16.36 -9.45 -6.93
C ALA A 198 -16.28 -8.38 -5.83
N VAL A 199 -17.27 -7.48 -5.76
CA VAL A 199 -17.35 -6.42 -4.74
C VAL A 199 -17.69 -7.00 -3.36
N LEU A 200 -18.46 -8.08 -3.27
CA LEU A 200 -18.86 -8.68 -1.99
C LEU A 200 -17.66 -9.09 -1.09
N PRO A 201 -16.65 -9.84 -1.58
CA PRO A 201 -15.42 -10.10 -0.82
C PRO A 201 -14.67 -8.85 -0.40
N LEU A 202 -14.57 -7.84 -1.28
CA LEU A 202 -13.84 -6.61 -1.01
C LEU A 202 -14.50 -5.79 0.11
N VAL A 203 -15.84 -5.67 0.09
CA VAL A 203 -16.62 -5.04 1.16
C VAL A 203 -16.44 -5.79 2.48
N LEU A 204 -16.42 -7.14 2.45
CA LEU A 204 -16.15 -7.92 3.65
C LEU A 204 -14.73 -7.73 4.17
N GLY A 205 -13.73 -7.63 3.30
CA GLY A 205 -12.35 -7.29 3.65
C GLY A 205 -12.26 -5.96 4.40
N MET A 206 -12.75 -4.87 3.78
CA MET A 206 -12.74 -3.54 4.39
C MET A 206 -13.48 -3.49 5.74
N VAL A 207 -14.69 -4.06 5.82
CA VAL A 207 -15.44 -4.12 7.09
C VAL A 207 -14.68 -4.95 8.13
N SER A 208 -13.98 -6.01 7.72
CA SER A 208 -13.23 -6.86 8.65
C SER A 208 -11.97 -6.18 9.16
N VAL A 209 -11.22 -5.46 8.32
CA VAL A 209 -10.07 -4.64 8.74
C VAL A 209 -10.54 -3.55 9.72
N LEU A 210 -11.51 -2.71 9.33
CA LEU A 210 -12.05 -1.64 10.19
C LEU A 210 -12.56 -2.17 11.54
N GLY A 211 -13.29 -3.28 11.55
CA GLY A 211 -13.78 -3.90 12.78
C GLY A 211 -12.68 -4.49 13.65
N SER A 212 -11.61 -4.99 13.05
CA SER A 212 -10.45 -5.52 13.77
C SER A 212 -9.59 -4.41 14.37
N LEU A 213 -9.42 -3.28 13.68
CA LEU A 213 -8.81 -2.06 14.24
C LEU A 213 -9.65 -1.51 15.39
N THR A 214 -10.98 -1.54 15.27
CA THR A 214 -11.91 -1.16 16.36
C THR A 214 -11.78 -2.10 17.58
N LEU A 215 -11.56 -3.39 17.36
CA LEU A 215 -11.30 -4.35 18.43
C LEU A 215 -9.91 -4.15 19.06
N LEU A 216 -8.87 -3.83 18.27
CA LEU A 216 -7.58 -3.43 18.81
C LEU A 216 -7.69 -2.17 19.67
N ARG A 217 -8.43 -1.14 19.23
CA ARG A 217 -8.70 0.05 20.04
C ARG A 217 -9.39 -0.28 21.37
N ALA A 218 -10.28 -1.27 21.40
CA ALA A 218 -10.89 -1.74 22.63
C ALA A 218 -9.90 -2.51 23.54
N LEU A 219 -8.84 -3.09 22.97
CA LEU A 219 -7.78 -3.76 23.71
C LEU A 219 -6.75 -2.78 24.29
N THR A 220 -6.44 -1.66 23.62
CA THR A 220 -5.52 -0.63 24.18
C THR A 220 -6.02 -0.07 25.52
N LEU A 221 -7.33 -0.15 25.80
CA LEU A 221 -7.92 0.23 27.09
C LEU A 221 -7.59 -0.70 28.27
N VAL A 222 -6.99 -1.88 28.02
CA VAL A 222 -6.73 -2.92 29.03
C VAL A 222 -5.36 -3.59 28.93
N THR A 223 -4.63 -3.40 27.83
CA THR A 223 -3.27 -3.91 27.60
C THR A 223 -2.61 -3.06 26.54
N ASP A 224 -1.29 -2.89 26.64
CA ASP A 224 -0.51 -2.22 25.60
C ASP A 224 -0.51 -3.05 24.31
N VAL A 225 -0.54 -2.37 23.17
CA VAL A 225 -0.62 -2.98 21.84
C VAL A 225 0.46 -2.38 20.95
N SER A 226 1.41 -3.21 20.51
CA SER A 226 2.48 -2.83 19.59
C SER A 226 1.94 -2.33 18.24
N VAL A 227 2.50 -1.24 17.70
CA VAL A 227 2.13 -0.64 16.40
C VAL A 227 2.10 -1.65 15.25
N PHE A 228 3.00 -2.64 15.26
CA PHE A 228 3.08 -3.71 14.27
C PHE A 228 1.82 -4.61 14.21
N ALA A 229 0.97 -4.61 15.24
CA ALA A 229 -0.31 -5.31 15.21
C ALA A 229 -1.23 -4.80 14.09
N VAL A 230 -1.15 -3.50 13.73
CA VAL A 230 -1.94 -2.91 12.63
C VAL A 230 -1.55 -3.49 11.28
N ASN A 231 -0.25 -3.64 11.01
CA ASN A 231 0.26 -4.27 9.79
C ASN A 231 -0.32 -5.69 9.61
N MET A 232 -0.42 -6.43 10.71
CA MET A 232 -1.04 -7.76 10.73
C MET A 232 -2.56 -7.73 10.57
N VAL A 233 -3.24 -6.72 11.11
CA VAL A 233 -4.67 -6.52 10.89
C VAL A 233 -5.00 -6.28 9.43
N THR A 234 -4.30 -5.40 8.74
CA THR A 234 -4.56 -5.13 7.32
C THR A 234 -4.16 -6.30 6.44
N MET A 235 -2.94 -6.83 6.62
CA MET A 235 -2.40 -7.91 5.79
C MET A 235 -3.24 -9.21 5.88
N LEU A 236 -3.55 -9.67 7.10
CA LEU A 236 -4.36 -10.89 7.27
C LEU A 236 -5.84 -10.62 7.08
N GLY A 237 -6.35 -9.45 7.50
CA GLY A 237 -7.78 -9.15 7.48
C GLY A 237 -8.36 -9.02 6.09
N LEU A 238 -7.62 -8.41 5.16
CA LEU A 238 -8.03 -8.34 3.76
C LEU A 238 -8.01 -9.73 3.11
N GLY A 239 -6.91 -10.48 3.27
CA GLY A 239 -6.73 -11.80 2.68
C GLY A 239 -7.73 -12.84 3.18
N LEU A 240 -7.85 -13.03 4.49
CA LEU A 240 -8.72 -14.05 5.09
C LEU A 240 -10.20 -13.78 4.85
N ALA A 241 -10.67 -12.54 4.99
CA ALA A 241 -12.05 -12.20 4.72
C ALA A 241 -12.42 -12.40 3.24
N ILE A 242 -11.48 -12.14 2.31
CA ILE A 242 -11.65 -12.43 0.89
C ILE A 242 -11.74 -13.94 0.64
N ASP A 243 -10.87 -14.75 1.25
CA ASP A 243 -10.87 -16.21 1.06
C ASP A 243 -12.13 -16.89 1.64
N TYR A 244 -12.53 -16.50 2.85
CA TYR A 244 -13.74 -16.99 3.50
C TYR A 244 -15.02 -16.61 2.73
N SER A 245 -15.08 -15.36 2.25
CA SER A 245 -16.20 -14.90 1.43
C SER A 245 -16.19 -15.51 0.01
N LEU A 246 -15.02 -15.79 -0.58
CA LEU A 246 -14.90 -16.47 -1.87
C LEU A 246 -15.55 -17.86 -1.85
N LEU A 247 -15.31 -18.64 -0.80
CA LEU A 247 -15.92 -19.95 -0.61
C LEU A 247 -17.45 -19.85 -0.46
N MET A 248 -17.92 -18.91 0.35
CA MET A 248 -19.34 -18.67 0.60
C MET A 248 -20.08 -18.18 -0.65
N VAL A 249 -19.54 -17.21 -1.39
CA VAL A 249 -20.11 -16.71 -2.66
C VAL A 249 -20.11 -17.82 -3.71
N THR A 250 -19.03 -18.59 -3.84
CA THR A 250 -18.97 -19.72 -4.77
C THR A 250 -20.04 -20.76 -4.46
N ARG A 251 -20.17 -21.16 -3.19
CA ARG A 251 -21.18 -22.13 -2.74
C ARG A 251 -22.61 -21.63 -2.93
N TYR A 252 -22.88 -20.35 -2.63
CA TYR A 252 -24.17 -19.74 -2.86
C TYR A 252 -24.57 -19.75 -4.34
N ARG A 253 -23.64 -19.46 -5.25
CA ARG A 253 -23.88 -19.54 -6.70
C ARG A 253 -24.21 -20.97 -7.16
N GLU A 254 -23.57 -21.99 -6.59
CA GLU A 254 -23.89 -23.40 -6.86
C GLU A 254 -25.31 -23.78 -6.39
N GLU A 255 -25.68 -23.42 -5.17
CA GLU A 255 -26.98 -23.79 -4.59
C GLU A 255 -28.12 -22.96 -5.19
N LEU A 256 -27.89 -21.70 -5.59
CA LEU A 256 -28.87 -20.84 -6.28
C LEU A 256 -29.30 -21.38 -7.66
N LEU A 257 -28.48 -22.24 -8.29
CA LEU A 257 -28.85 -22.97 -9.51
C LEU A 257 -29.78 -24.17 -9.25
N ARG A 258 -29.88 -24.62 -8.00
CA ARG A 258 -30.64 -25.82 -7.59
C ARG A 258 -31.88 -25.49 -6.74
N ARG A 259 -31.79 -24.45 -5.90
CA ARG A 259 -32.75 -24.07 -4.87
C ARG A 259 -33.24 -22.62 -5.04
N GLY A 260 -34.23 -22.20 -4.25
CA GLY A 260 -34.62 -20.79 -4.17
C GLY A 260 -33.55 -19.92 -3.47
N PRO A 261 -33.57 -18.59 -3.60
CA PRO A 261 -32.57 -17.72 -2.95
C PRO A 261 -32.52 -17.87 -1.42
N VAL A 262 -33.66 -18.17 -0.79
CA VAL A 262 -33.75 -18.41 0.67
C VAL A 262 -32.97 -19.67 1.04
N ASP A 263 -33.34 -20.79 0.43
CA ASP A 263 -32.75 -22.11 0.70
C ASP A 263 -31.28 -22.19 0.28
N ALA A 264 -30.89 -21.42 -0.75
CA ALA A 264 -29.50 -21.29 -1.18
C ALA A 264 -28.63 -20.59 -0.12
N VAL A 265 -29.13 -19.54 0.56
CA VAL A 265 -28.40 -18.93 1.69
C VAL A 265 -28.28 -19.92 2.85
N VAL A 266 -29.37 -20.61 3.22
CA VAL A 266 -29.36 -21.60 4.31
C VAL A 266 -28.38 -22.74 4.02
N ALA A 267 -28.46 -23.36 2.83
CA ALA A 267 -27.55 -24.43 2.41
C ALA A 267 -26.08 -23.99 2.30
N THR A 268 -25.82 -22.70 2.04
CA THR A 268 -24.47 -22.13 2.02
C THR A 268 -23.90 -22.03 3.44
N VAL A 269 -24.67 -21.49 4.38
CA VAL A 269 -24.22 -21.34 5.79
C VAL A 269 -24.05 -22.69 6.47
N THR A 270 -24.91 -23.68 6.21
CA THR A 270 -24.79 -25.03 6.78
C THR A 270 -23.59 -25.82 6.25
N THR A 271 -23.20 -25.62 4.98
CA THR A 271 -22.08 -26.34 4.36
C THR A 271 -20.79 -25.52 4.37
N ALA A 272 -20.67 -24.51 3.50
CA ALA A 272 -19.45 -23.69 3.41
C ALA A 272 -19.20 -22.87 4.68
N GLY A 273 -20.24 -22.29 5.29
CA GLY A 273 -20.09 -21.48 6.51
C GLY A 273 -19.54 -22.28 7.69
N ARG A 274 -19.97 -23.54 7.82
CA ARG A 274 -19.38 -24.48 8.79
C ARG A 274 -17.90 -24.74 8.52
N THR A 275 -17.52 -25.02 7.27
CA THR A 275 -16.11 -25.31 6.92
C THR A 275 -15.22 -24.09 7.17
N VAL A 276 -15.71 -22.88 6.83
CA VAL A 276 -15.06 -21.60 7.16
C VAL A 276 -14.91 -21.44 8.68
N ALA A 277 -15.91 -21.80 9.48
CA ALA A 277 -15.81 -21.72 10.95
C ALA A 277 -14.72 -22.63 11.53
N PHE A 278 -14.60 -23.88 11.07
CA PHE A 278 -13.52 -24.76 11.51
C PHE A 278 -12.14 -24.28 11.06
N SER A 279 -12.03 -23.76 9.84
CA SER A 279 -10.82 -23.13 9.31
C SER A 279 -10.41 -21.93 10.18
N ALA A 280 -11.28 -20.94 10.34
CA ALA A 280 -11.02 -19.73 11.12
C ALA A 280 -10.69 -20.03 12.59
N LEU A 281 -11.44 -20.91 13.26
CA LEU A 281 -11.10 -21.29 14.65
C LEU A 281 -9.73 -21.98 14.75
N THR A 282 -9.26 -22.64 13.69
CA THR A 282 -7.92 -23.25 13.66
C THR A 282 -6.83 -22.19 13.45
N VAL A 283 -7.05 -21.21 12.57
CA VAL A 283 -6.11 -20.07 12.39
C VAL A 283 -6.05 -19.22 13.66
N ALA A 284 -7.19 -18.88 14.26
CA ALA A 284 -7.23 -18.14 15.53
C ALA A 284 -6.57 -18.93 16.68
N GLY A 285 -6.75 -20.25 16.73
CA GLY A 285 -6.08 -21.12 17.69
C GLY A 285 -4.57 -21.16 17.51
N ALA A 286 -4.07 -21.10 16.28
CA ALA A 286 -2.64 -21.00 16.00
C ALA A 286 -2.08 -19.63 16.40
N LEU A 287 -2.70 -18.53 15.94
CA LEU A 287 -2.27 -17.16 16.26
C LEU A 287 -2.34 -16.86 17.76
N GLY A 288 -3.33 -17.43 18.47
CA GLY A 288 -3.41 -17.38 19.93
C GLY A 288 -2.23 -18.05 20.65
N GLY A 289 -1.45 -18.89 19.97
CA GLY A 289 -0.19 -19.42 20.49
C GLY A 289 0.88 -18.35 20.71
N LEU A 290 0.84 -17.24 19.96
CA LEU A 290 1.76 -16.10 20.17
C LEU A 290 1.54 -15.40 21.52
N LEU A 291 0.37 -15.59 22.15
CA LEU A 291 0.07 -15.04 23.47
C LEU A 291 0.82 -15.73 24.63
N LEU A 292 1.53 -16.83 24.33
CA LEU A 292 2.37 -17.56 25.28
C LEU A 292 3.83 -17.07 25.29
N PHE A 293 4.22 -16.21 24.34
CA PHE A 293 5.48 -15.49 24.39
C PHE A 293 5.35 -14.27 25.31
N PRO A 294 6.38 -13.91 26.10
CA PRO A 294 6.34 -12.73 26.96
C PRO A 294 6.41 -11.41 26.18
N GLN A 295 7.10 -11.39 25.03
CA GLN A 295 7.31 -10.22 24.19
C GLN A 295 6.01 -9.51 23.81
N MET A 296 5.91 -8.20 24.09
CA MET A 296 4.72 -7.40 23.78
C MET A 296 4.39 -7.45 22.29
N PHE A 297 5.39 -7.30 21.41
CA PHE A 297 5.26 -7.40 19.95
C PHE A 297 4.52 -8.68 19.52
N LEU A 298 5.00 -9.85 19.96
CA LEU A 298 4.40 -11.15 19.61
C LEU A 298 2.98 -11.28 20.18
N ARG A 299 2.75 -10.84 21.42
CA ARG A 299 1.42 -10.85 22.05
C ARG A 299 0.43 -9.95 21.33
N SER A 300 0.80 -8.72 21.01
CA SER A 300 -0.04 -7.74 20.30
C SER A 300 -0.39 -8.21 18.89
N VAL A 301 0.58 -8.77 18.17
CA VAL A 301 0.34 -9.39 16.86
C VAL A 301 -0.56 -10.63 16.97
N GLY A 302 -0.39 -11.46 18.00
CA GLY A 302 -1.28 -12.57 18.32
C GLY A 302 -2.71 -12.12 18.57
N LEU A 303 -2.90 -11.08 19.39
CA LEU A 303 -4.22 -10.47 19.68
C LEU A 303 -4.86 -9.89 18.43
N GLY A 304 -4.11 -9.10 17.65
CA GLY A 304 -4.58 -8.52 16.37
C GLY A 304 -5.00 -9.61 15.39
N GLY A 305 -4.16 -10.63 15.20
CA GLY A 305 -4.45 -11.78 14.34
C GLY A 305 -5.68 -12.58 14.80
N VAL A 306 -5.86 -12.81 16.10
CA VAL A 306 -7.06 -13.45 16.65
C VAL A 306 -8.31 -12.59 16.43
N CYS A 307 -8.24 -11.28 16.68
CA CYS A 307 -9.34 -10.35 16.44
C CYS A 307 -9.76 -10.37 14.97
N VAL A 308 -8.79 -10.31 14.05
CA VAL A 308 -8.98 -10.42 12.60
C VAL A 308 -9.74 -11.67 12.21
N VAL A 309 -9.24 -12.84 12.62
CA VAL A 309 -9.80 -14.12 12.20
C VAL A 309 -11.22 -14.29 12.75
N LEU A 310 -11.45 -13.94 14.01
CA LEU A 310 -12.76 -14.06 14.65
C LEU A 310 -13.76 -13.05 14.11
N PHE A 311 -13.34 -11.82 13.80
CA PHE A 311 -14.22 -10.80 13.24
C PHE A 311 -14.52 -11.07 11.75
N ALA A 312 -13.53 -11.51 10.95
CA ALA A 312 -13.74 -11.98 9.57
C ALA A 312 -14.66 -13.21 9.51
N LEU A 313 -14.57 -14.12 10.49
CA LEU A 313 -15.52 -15.22 10.66
C LEU A 313 -16.93 -14.70 10.98
N PHE A 314 -17.05 -13.76 11.92
CA PHE A 314 -18.33 -13.17 12.31
C PHE A 314 -19.01 -12.47 11.13
N THR A 315 -18.31 -11.61 10.38
CA THR A 315 -18.85 -10.93 9.18
C THR A 315 -19.19 -11.93 8.07
N THR A 316 -18.36 -12.95 7.85
CA THR A 316 -18.64 -14.00 6.86
C THR A 316 -19.88 -14.84 7.20
N LEU A 317 -20.18 -15.07 8.48
CA LEU A 317 -21.35 -15.84 8.90
C LEU A 317 -22.63 -15.00 9.09
N THR A 318 -22.53 -13.67 9.13
CA THR A 318 -23.68 -12.76 9.37
C THR A 318 -23.93 -11.82 8.20
N LEU A 319 -23.01 -10.88 7.96
CA LEU A 319 -23.10 -9.82 6.95
C LEU A 319 -23.18 -10.39 5.52
N LEU A 320 -22.31 -11.33 5.16
CA LEU A 320 -22.31 -11.88 3.79
C LEU A 320 -23.60 -12.64 3.46
N PRO A 321 -24.12 -13.58 4.29
CA PRO A 321 -25.43 -14.17 4.11
C PRO A 321 -26.57 -13.15 4.00
N ALA A 322 -26.53 -12.04 4.76
CA ALA A 322 -27.50 -10.95 4.64
C ALA A 322 -27.41 -10.20 3.30
N LEU A 323 -26.19 -9.88 2.83
CA LEU A 323 -25.93 -9.27 1.52
C LEU A 323 -26.37 -10.18 0.37
N LEU A 324 -26.05 -11.48 0.44
CA LEU A 324 -26.50 -12.49 -0.53
C LEU A 324 -28.03 -12.64 -0.52
N ALA A 325 -28.67 -12.61 0.66
CA ALA A 325 -30.11 -12.60 0.80
C ALA A 325 -30.79 -11.33 0.25
N LEU A 326 -30.09 -10.19 0.22
CA LEU A 326 -30.57 -8.94 -0.38
C LEU A 326 -30.42 -8.95 -1.91
N LEU A 327 -29.25 -9.36 -2.42
CA LEU A 327 -28.95 -9.41 -3.84
C LEU A 327 -29.73 -10.53 -4.56
N GLY A 328 -29.92 -11.68 -3.92
CA GLY A 328 -30.63 -12.82 -4.49
C GLY A 328 -29.98 -13.29 -5.79
N ARG A 329 -30.70 -13.16 -6.92
CA ARG A 329 -30.17 -13.45 -8.27
C ARG A 329 -29.33 -12.31 -8.89
N ARG A 330 -29.31 -11.11 -8.29
CA ARG A 330 -28.51 -9.97 -8.76
C ARG A 330 -27.00 -10.16 -8.53
N VAL A 331 -26.59 -11.16 -7.75
CA VAL A 331 -25.19 -11.58 -7.62
C VAL A 331 -24.56 -11.91 -8.99
N GLU A 332 -25.37 -12.31 -9.98
CA GLU A 332 -24.97 -12.59 -11.38
C GLU A 332 -25.19 -11.40 -12.35
N SER A 333 -25.74 -10.26 -11.90
CA SER A 333 -25.91 -9.09 -12.78
C SER A 333 -24.60 -8.30 -12.93
N LEU A 334 -24.52 -7.46 -13.99
CA LEU A 334 -23.27 -6.89 -14.48
C LEU A 334 -22.20 -7.99 -14.75
N SER A 335 -22.60 -9.02 -15.50
CA SER A 335 -21.72 -10.06 -16.02
C SER A 335 -20.78 -9.53 -17.11
N MET A 336 -19.48 -9.77 -16.99
CA MET A 336 -18.46 -9.26 -17.92
C MET A 336 -18.53 -9.91 -19.32
N PRO A 337 -18.25 -9.20 -20.43
CA PRO A 337 -18.44 -9.73 -21.79
C PRO A 337 -17.58 -10.97 -22.12
N TRP A 338 -16.39 -11.06 -21.52
CA TRP A 338 -15.43 -12.14 -21.75
C TRP A 338 -15.76 -13.46 -21.04
N ARG A 339 -16.71 -13.46 -20.09
CA ARG A 339 -17.13 -14.67 -19.38
C ARG A 339 -18.65 -14.85 -19.57
N PRO A 340 -19.11 -15.82 -20.37
CA PRO A 340 -20.54 -16.03 -20.56
C PRO A 340 -21.19 -16.34 -19.20
N ARG A 341 -22.38 -15.77 -18.96
CA ARG A 341 -23.22 -16.05 -17.79
C ARG A 341 -23.30 -17.55 -17.53
N LEU A 342 -23.37 -17.96 -16.26
CA LEU A 342 -23.45 -19.36 -15.82
C LEU A 342 -24.77 -20.06 -16.22
N ILE A 343 -24.99 -20.20 -17.51
CA ILE A 343 -25.75 -21.32 -18.06
C ILE A 343 -24.78 -22.50 -18.03
N VAL A 344 -24.83 -23.29 -16.96
CA VAL A 344 -24.22 -24.63 -16.96
C VAL A 344 -24.83 -25.39 -18.14
N PRO A 345 -24.05 -25.77 -19.18
CA PRO A 345 -24.60 -26.49 -20.31
C PRO A 345 -24.98 -27.89 -19.80
N ARG A 346 -26.28 -28.13 -19.59
CA ARG A 346 -26.81 -29.39 -19.03
C ARG A 346 -26.26 -30.65 -19.74
N HIS A 347 -25.85 -30.52 -21.01
CA HIS A 347 -25.15 -31.56 -21.78
C HIS A 347 -23.94 -31.05 -22.60
N ARG A 348 -22.82 -30.67 -21.96
CA ARG A 348 -21.50 -30.67 -22.63
C ARG A 348 -20.67 -31.88 -22.20
N ARG A 349 -20.17 -32.63 -23.19
CA ARG A 349 -19.38 -33.86 -23.01
C ARG A 349 -18.23 -33.67 -22.01
N TYR A 350 -18.10 -34.64 -21.10
CA TYR A 350 -17.13 -34.68 -20.00
C TYR A 350 -15.67 -34.65 -20.50
N ARG A 351 -15.11 -33.46 -20.72
CA ARG A 351 -13.66 -33.27 -20.87
C ARG A 351 -13.05 -33.17 -19.47
N PRO A 352 -12.08 -34.03 -19.08
CA PRO A 352 -11.43 -33.90 -17.78
C PRO A 352 -10.65 -32.59 -17.73
N GLY A 353 -11.00 -31.73 -16.77
CA GLY A 353 -10.31 -30.47 -16.51
C GLY A 353 -8.84 -30.67 -16.13
N PRO A 354 -8.01 -29.60 -16.19
CA PRO A 354 -6.57 -29.69 -15.92
C PRO A 354 -6.28 -30.31 -14.55
N TRP A 355 -6.98 -29.88 -13.50
CA TRP A 355 -6.89 -30.44 -12.14
C TRP A 355 -7.10 -31.95 -12.09
N ARG A 356 -8.11 -32.47 -12.79
CA ARG A 356 -8.39 -33.93 -12.87
C ARG A 356 -7.33 -34.69 -13.68
N LYS A 357 -6.51 -34.02 -14.50
CA LYS A 357 -5.35 -34.64 -15.16
C LYS A 357 -4.14 -34.65 -14.22
N GLY A 358 -3.83 -33.52 -13.58
CA GLY A 358 -2.76 -33.39 -12.59
C GLY A 358 -2.91 -34.38 -11.44
N ALA A 359 -4.06 -34.38 -10.78
CA ALA A 359 -4.36 -35.32 -9.69
C ALA A 359 -4.16 -36.79 -10.11
N ARG A 360 -4.59 -37.18 -11.31
CA ARG A 360 -4.40 -38.55 -11.82
C ARG A 360 -2.96 -38.89 -12.19
N LEU A 361 -2.13 -37.91 -12.57
CA LEU A 361 -0.70 -38.11 -12.79
C LEU A 361 0.00 -38.41 -11.46
N VAL A 362 -0.26 -37.60 -10.44
CA VAL A 362 0.27 -37.80 -9.07
C VAL A 362 -0.21 -39.13 -8.50
N MET A 363 -1.51 -39.45 -8.60
CA MET A 363 -2.10 -40.72 -8.13
C MET A 363 -1.55 -41.98 -8.84
N ARG A 364 -0.97 -41.83 -10.03
CA ARG A 364 -0.35 -42.92 -10.80
C ARG A 364 1.10 -43.18 -10.38
N HIS A 365 1.80 -42.15 -9.93
CA HIS A 365 3.21 -42.23 -9.51
C HIS A 365 3.43 -41.53 -8.14
N PRO A 366 2.73 -41.95 -7.07
CA PRO A 366 2.72 -41.21 -5.81
C PRO A 366 4.08 -41.21 -5.11
N GLY A 367 4.80 -42.33 -5.10
CA GLY A 367 6.11 -42.42 -4.44
C GLY A 367 7.18 -41.52 -5.06
N THR A 368 7.25 -41.43 -6.39
CA THR A 368 8.21 -40.54 -7.07
C THR A 368 7.82 -39.08 -6.95
N ALA A 369 6.52 -38.76 -6.97
CA ALA A 369 6.02 -37.41 -6.74
C ALA A 369 6.32 -36.93 -5.31
N MET A 370 6.09 -37.79 -4.30
CA MET A 370 6.42 -37.53 -2.90
C MET A 370 7.93 -37.32 -2.72
N LEU A 371 8.76 -38.23 -3.25
CA LEU A 371 10.22 -38.12 -3.16
C LEU A 371 10.75 -36.83 -3.80
N LEU A 372 10.32 -36.51 -5.03
CA LEU A 372 10.80 -35.34 -5.75
C LEU A 372 10.40 -34.04 -5.05
N VAL A 373 9.14 -33.92 -4.62
CA VAL A 373 8.70 -32.71 -3.89
C VAL A 373 9.41 -32.59 -2.54
N THR A 374 9.52 -33.69 -1.77
CA THR A 374 10.21 -33.65 -0.47
C THR A 374 11.69 -33.28 -0.64
N LEU A 375 12.36 -33.75 -1.70
CA LEU A 375 13.74 -33.38 -2.01
C LEU A 375 13.87 -31.89 -2.36
N VAL A 376 12.93 -31.33 -3.13
CA VAL A 376 12.90 -29.89 -3.44
C VAL A 376 12.68 -29.06 -2.17
N LEU A 377 11.74 -29.45 -1.30
CA LEU A 377 11.49 -28.74 -0.03
C LEU A 377 12.70 -28.83 0.90
N ALA A 378 13.34 -30.00 1.01
CA ALA A 378 14.56 -30.17 1.79
C ALA A 378 15.72 -29.32 1.25
N LEU A 379 15.90 -29.25 -0.07
CA LEU A 379 16.90 -28.39 -0.71
C LEU A 379 16.64 -26.91 -0.40
N LEU A 380 15.38 -26.47 -0.49
CA LEU A 380 14.97 -25.09 -0.13
C LEU A 380 15.09 -24.80 1.37
N THR A 381 15.12 -25.82 2.22
CA THR A 381 15.32 -25.66 3.67
C THR A 381 16.80 -25.50 4.04
N LEU A 382 17.75 -25.92 3.19
CA LEU A 382 19.18 -25.95 3.55
C LEU A 382 19.74 -24.61 4.08
N PRO A 383 19.45 -23.43 3.50
CA PRO A 383 20.01 -22.17 3.99
C PRO A 383 19.60 -21.85 5.44
N PHE A 384 18.48 -22.38 5.92
CA PHE A 384 18.03 -22.16 7.30
C PHE A 384 19.00 -22.73 8.36
N PHE A 385 19.83 -23.72 8.01
CA PHE A 385 20.84 -24.23 8.94
C PHE A 385 22.04 -23.30 9.11
N ASP A 386 22.23 -22.33 8.21
CA ASP A 386 23.23 -21.27 8.29
C ASP A 386 22.62 -19.93 8.79
N ALA A 387 21.42 -19.98 9.39
CA ALA A 387 20.74 -18.81 9.93
C ALA A 387 21.55 -18.14 11.07
N ARG A 388 21.61 -16.81 11.05
CA ARG A 388 22.23 -15.96 12.09
C ARG A 388 21.18 -14.97 12.58
N PHE A 389 21.01 -14.86 13.89
CA PHE A 389 20.04 -13.94 14.49
C PHE A 389 20.71 -12.63 14.90
N GLY A 390 19.94 -11.55 14.87
CA GLY A 390 20.36 -10.21 15.26
C GLY A 390 19.15 -9.31 15.55
N THR A 391 19.40 -8.13 16.09
CA THR A 391 18.38 -7.16 16.49
C THR A 391 17.76 -6.42 15.31
N VAL A 392 16.69 -5.66 15.57
CA VAL A 392 16.30 -4.53 14.73
C VAL A 392 17.38 -3.45 14.84
N ASP A 393 17.67 -2.81 13.72
CA ASP A 393 18.74 -1.82 13.58
C ASP A 393 18.33 -0.81 12.47
N ALA A 394 18.93 0.38 12.45
CA ALA A 394 18.64 1.46 11.52
C ALA A 394 18.78 1.03 10.05
N ARG A 395 19.64 0.04 9.74
CA ARG A 395 19.75 -0.58 8.40
C ARG A 395 18.44 -1.21 7.89
N THR A 396 17.45 -1.46 8.76
CA THR A 396 16.11 -1.92 8.37
C THR A 396 15.26 -0.84 7.69
N LEU A 397 15.52 0.44 7.97
CA LEU A 397 14.95 1.60 7.30
C LEU A 397 15.50 1.78 5.87
N PRO A 398 14.83 2.55 5.00
CA PRO A 398 15.38 2.91 3.69
C PRO A 398 16.66 3.74 3.83
N SER A 399 17.62 3.63 2.91
CA SER A 399 18.87 4.43 2.92
C SER A 399 18.66 5.94 2.77
N GLN A 400 17.43 6.37 2.50
CA GLN A 400 17.02 7.77 2.43
C GLN A 400 16.48 8.31 3.77
N ALA A 401 16.26 7.47 4.78
CA ALA A 401 15.88 7.89 6.13
C ALA A 401 17.01 8.70 6.79
N GLU A 402 16.63 9.76 7.50
CA GLU A 402 17.57 10.71 8.09
C GLU A 402 18.29 10.08 9.29
N SER A 403 17.52 9.43 10.16
CA SER A 403 18.00 8.68 11.32
C SER A 403 19.02 7.60 10.93
N ARG A 404 18.72 6.84 9.87
CA ARG A 404 19.64 5.82 9.34
C ARG A 404 20.97 6.42 8.86
N GLN A 405 20.93 7.53 8.12
CA GLN A 405 22.17 8.17 7.66
C GLN A 405 23.02 8.67 8.83
N VAL A 406 22.40 9.21 9.88
CA VAL A 406 23.11 9.64 11.10
C VAL A 406 23.70 8.45 11.84
N THR A 407 22.96 7.34 11.98
CA THR A 407 23.47 6.11 12.61
C THR A 407 24.65 5.51 11.81
N GLU A 408 24.53 5.36 10.49
CA GLU A 408 25.64 4.88 9.64
C GLU A 408 26.87 5.80 9.73
N GLU A 409 26.69 7.13 9.77
CA GLU A 409 27.79 8.12 9.91
C GLU A 409 28.44 8.12 11.32
N ILE A 410 27.72 7.61 12.33
CA ILE A 410 28.20 7.38 13.69
C ILE A 410 28.98 6.06 13.80
N GLU A 411 28.46 4.98 13.22
CA GLU A 411 29.07 3.64 13.21
C GLU A 411 30.39 3.63 12.42
N ASP A 412 30.43 4.28 11.25
CA ASP A 412 31.65 4.46 10.44
C ASP A 412 32.61 5.54 11.03
N GLY A 413 32.20 6.24 12.10
CA GLY A 413 32.89 7.39 12.69
C GLY A 413 33.57 7.12 14.04
N PRO A 414 34.34 8.09 14.57
CA PRO A 414 35.04 7.95 15.87
C PRO A 414 34.12 7.86 17.10
N LEU A 415 32.80 7.95 16.90
CA LEU A 415 31.77 7.88 17.94
C LEU A 415 31.22 6.45 18.12
N GLY A 416 31.30 5.58 17.12
CA GLY A 416 30.79 4.20 17.16
C GLY A 416 31.44 3.33 18.25
N ASP A 417 32.77 3.42 18.39
CA ASP A 417 33.54 2.78 19.47
C ASP A 417 33.19 3.33 20.88
N SER A 418 32.59 4.51 20.97
CA SER A 418 32.18 5.14 22.25
C SER A 418 30.73 4.85 22.63
N ILE A 419 29.89 4.41 21.70
CA ILE A 419 28.47 4.06 21.94
C ILE A 419 28.29 2.55 22.19
N SER A 420 29.20 1.72 21.65
CA SER A 420 29.16 0.26 21.81
C SER A 420 29.68 -0.18 23.18
N ALA A 421 28.80 -0.13 24.18
CA ALA A 421 29.10 -0.52 25.56
C ALA A 421 28.00 -1.41 26.15
N LEU A 422 28.41 -2.32 27.04
CA LEU A 422 27.49 -2.98 27.96
C LEU A 422 27.15 -2.01 29.09
N ASP A 423 25.91 -2.08 29.56
CA ASP A 423 25.40 -1.22 30.62
C ASP A 423 25.17 -2.05 31.88
N VAL A 424 25.86 -1.73 32.97
CA VAL A 424 25.83 -2.52 34.21
C VAL A 424 25.25 -1.68 35.34
N ILE A 425 24.03 -2.01 35.75
CA ILE A 425 23.30 -1.30 36.79
C ILE A 425 23.50 -2.00 38.13
N VAL A 426 24.12 -1.29 39.09
CA VAL A 426 24.36 -1.77 40.45
C VAL A 426 23.40 -1.05 41.39
N THR A 427 22.63 -1.82 42.17
CA THR A 427 21.60 -1.28 43.08
C THR A 427 21.92 -1.58 44.55
N GLY A 428 21.40 -0.78 45.48
CA GLY A 428 21.46 -1.04 46.93
C GLY A 428 22.39 -0.13 47.73
N ALA A 429 22.77 1.03 47.19
CA ALA A 429 23.72 1.98 47.78
C ALA A 429 25.08 1.34 48.19
N PRO A 430 25.75 0.58 47.30
CA PRO A 430 27.07 0.03 47.58
C PRO A 430 28.09 1.14 47.88
N PRO A 431 29.11 0.89 48.73
CA PRO A 431 30.23 1.80 48.93
C PRO A 431 30.95 2.08 47.59
N MET A 432 31.22 3.35 47.28
CA MET A 432 31.81 3.74 45.99
C MET A 432 33.18 3.11 45.74
N ASP A 433 33.96 2.82 46.79
CA ASP A 433 35.24 2.10 46.68
C ASP A 433 35.06 0.64 46.26
N ALA A 434 33.96 -0.01 46.67
CA ALA A 434 33.59 -1.34 46.18
C ALA A 434 33.13 -1.31 44.72
N VAL A 435 32.42 -0.25 44.30
CA VAL A 435 31.97 -0.04 42.92
C VAL A 435 33.14 0.28 41.98
N GLU A 436 34.04 1.19 42.36
CA GLU A 436 35.28 1.48 41.63
C GLU A 436 36.14 0.22 41.49
N SER A 437 36.26 -0.57 42.58
CA SER A 437 36.96 -1.85 42.54
C SER A 437 36.28 -2.90 41.65
N TYR A 438 34.97 -2.81 41.44
CA TYR A 438 34.22 -3.69 40.53
C TYR A 438 34.39 -3.24 39.07
N ALA A 439 34.23 -1.95 38.77
CA ALA A 439 34.53 -1.39 37.46
C ALA A 439 35.97 -1.70 37.01
N ALA A 440 36.96 -1.59 37.91
CA ALA A 440 38.34 -1.97 37.62
C ALA A 440 38.50 -3.46 37.23
N ARG A 441 37.71 -4.37 37.81
CA ARG A 441 37.69 -5.79 37.39
C ARG A 441 37.03 -5.99 36.04
N LEU A 442 35.94 -5.27 35.75
CA LEU A 442 35.25 -5.34 34.46
C LEU A 442 36.16 -4.83 33.32
N ALA A 443 36.97 -3.80 33.57
CA ALA A 443 37.96 -3.29 32.63
C ALA A 443 39.11 -4.27 32.31
N GLU A 444 39.32 -5.30 33.13
CA GLU A 444 40.33 -6.35 32.90
C GLU A 444 39.78 -7.58 32.13
N LEU A 445 38.48 -7.61 31.83
CA LEU A 445 37.85 -8.73 31.12
C LEU A 445 38.23 -8.78 29.63
N PRO A 446 38.53 -9.97 29.07
CA PRO A 446 38.64 -10.21 27.64
C PRO A 446 37.50 -9.57 26.81
N GLY A 447 37.85 -8.64 25.92
CA GLY A 447 36.91 -7.95 25.03
C GLY A 447 36.47 -6.56 25.51
N ALA A 448 36.60 -6.24 26.80
CA ALA A 448 36.40 -4.88 27.30
C ALA A 448 37.56 -3.98 26.86
N THR A 449 37.25 -2.76 26.39
CA THR A 449 38.24 -1.70 26.12
C THR A 449 38.41 -0.76 27.31
N GLY A 450 37.50 -0.85 28.29
CA GLY A 450 37.59 -0.23 29.61
C GLY A 450 36.28 -0.44 30.39
N ALA A 451 36.19 0.14 31.57
CA ALA A 451 34.93 0.29 32.30
C ALA A 451 34.99 1.54 33.18
N HIS A 452 33.89 2.29 33.25
CA HIS A 452 33.81 3.52 34.02
C HIS A 452 32.39 3.76 34.54
N ILE A 453 32.29 4.43 35.69
CA ILE A 453 31.01 4.87 36.24
C ILE A 453 30.51 6.02 35.35
N SER A 454 29.34 5.82 34.73
CA SER A 454 28.70 6.80 33.85
C SER A 454 27.74 7.70 34.62
N ASP A 455 26.88 7.11 35.46
CA ASP A 455 25.90 7.82 36.29
C ASP A 455 25.84 7.25 37.71
N HIS A 456 25.36 8.07 38.66
CA HIS A 456 25.14 7.70 40.05
C HIS A 456 23.94 8.51 40.58
N SER A 457 22.91 7.82 41.08
CA SER A 457 21.83 8.41 41.88
C SER A 457 22.11 8.12 43.35
N PRO A 458 22.58 9.12 44.13
CA PRO A 458 22.83 8.94 45.56
C PRO A 458 21.54 8.81 46.37
N ASP A 459 20.44 9.41 45.88
CA ASP A 459 19.15 9.45 46.56
C ASP A 459 18.41 8.10 46.42
N ASP A 460 18.54 7.42 45.28
CA ASP A 460 17.96 6.09 45.04
C ASP A 460 18.93 4.93 45.34
N GLY A 461 20.23 5.22 45.49
CA GLY A 461 21.25 4.22 45.78
C GLY A 461 21.59 3.31 44.60
N ALA A 462 21.67 3.89 43.40
CA ALA A 462 21.98 3.17 42.16
C ALA A 462 23.22 3.77 41.46
N VAL A 463 24.06 2.91 40.87
CA VAL A 463 25.23 3.30 40.08
C VAL A 463 25.19 2.60 38.72
N ARG A 464 25.46 3.36 37.66
CA ARG A 464 25.58 2.90 36.28
C ARG A 464 27.05 2.77 35.91
N ILE A 465 27.46 1.61 35.40
CA ILE A 465 28.82 1.38 34.89
C ILE A 465 28.71 1.06 33.40
N SER A 466 29.32 1.91 32.58
CA SER A 466 29.53 1.64 31.15
C SER A 466 30.78 0.78 30.97
N VAL A 467 30.65 -0.33 30.24
CA VAL A 467 31.76 -1.22 29.84
C VAL A 467 31.87 -1.22 28.31
N PRO A 468 32.62 -0.26 27.72
CA PRO A 468 32.89 -0.24 26.28
C PRO A 468 33.60 -1.52 25.81
N HIS A 469 33.26 -1.96 24.59
CA HIS A 469 33.88 -3.09 23.93
C HIS A 469 34.28 -2.75 22.49
N GLY A 470 35.31 -3.41 21.97
CA GLY A 470 35.76 -3.21 20.59
C GLY A 470 35.12 -4.19 19.62
N GLY A 471 34.68 -3.71 18.45
CA GLY A 471 34.14 -4.54 17.38
C GLY A 471 32.63 -4.75 17.41
N ASP A 472 32.14 -5.57 16.48
CA ASP A 472 30.70 -5.83 16.25
C ASP A 472 30.02 -6.36 17.53
N SER A 473 28.96 -5.68 17.96
CA SER A 473 28.14 -6.08 19.11
C SER A 473 27.61 -7.51 19.00
N MET A 474 27.43 -8.03 17.78
CA MET A 474 26.97 -9.39 17.50
C MET A 474 28.10 -10.44 17.42
N ALA A 475 29.37 -10.05 17.56
CA ALA A 475 30.50 -10.96 17.56
C ALA A 475 30.46 -11.92 18.75
N GLN A 476 31.02 -13.13 18.58
CA GLN A 476 31.10 -14.12 19.67
C GLN A 476 31.90 -13.58 20.85
N GLU A 477 32.95 -12.80 20.59
CA GLU A 477 33.80 -12.16 21.60
C GLU A 477 32.99 -11.24 22.52
N THR A 478 32.07 -10.44 21.96
CA THR A 478 31.16 -9.57 22.71
C THR A 478 30.10 -10.37 23.49
N ARG A 479 29.59 -11.47 22.91
CA ARG A 479 28.66 -12.38 23.61
C ARG A 479 29.32 -13.08 24.80
N ASP A 480 30.57 -13.49 24.64
CA ASP A 480 31.38 -14.10 25.71
C ASP A 480 31.65 -13.05 26.82
N LEU A 481 31.96 -11.80 26.47
CA LEU A 481 32.09 -10.69 27.43
C LEU A 481 30.82 -10.48 28.27
N VAL A 482 29.60 -10.51 27.69
CA VAL A 482 28.35 -10.44 28.46
C VAL A 482 28.28 -11.58 29.50
N SER A 483 28.65 -12.80 29.09
CA SER A 483 28.70 -13.95 30.01
C SER A 483 29.74 -13.78 31.12
N GLU A 484 30.89 -13.15 30.84
CA GLU A 484 31.93 -12.90 31.84
C GLU A 484 31.54 -11.77 32.81
N VAL A 485 30.92 -10.69 32.33
CA VAL A 485 30.39 -9.59 33.17
C VAL A 485 29.30 -10.12 34.11
N ARG A 486 28.37 -10.94 33.62
CA ARG A 486 27.33 -11.60 34.43
C ARG A 486 27.88 -12.64 35.43
N ALA A 487 29.05 -13.21 35.15
CA ALA A 487 29.73 -14.14 36.05
C ALA A 487 30.68 -13.44 37.05
N ALA A 488 30.95 -12.15 36.88
CA ALA A 488 31.86 -11.40 37.74
C ALA A 488 31.28 -11.23 39.15
N SER A 489 32.14 -11.33 40.17
CA SER A 489 31.69 -11.19 41.56
C SER A 489 31.21 -9.76 41.85
N GLU A 490 29.93 -9.66 42.25
CA GLU A 490 29.23 -8.42 42.60
C GLU A 490 30.00 -7.57 43.64
N PRO A 491 29.86 -6.23 43.62
CA PRO A 491 30.47 -5.36 44.61
C PRO A 491 29.85 -5.55 46.01
N GLU A 492 30.68 -5.49 47.05
CA GLU A 492 30.22 -5.64 48.43
C GLU A 492 29.20 -4.53 48.79
N GLY A 493 28.07 -4.91 49.38
CA GLY A 493 26.98 -3.99 49.70
C GLY A 493 25.96 -3.77 48.59
N ALA A 494 26.16 -4.29 47.37
CA ALA A 494 25.10 -4.31 46.36
C ALA A 494 23.96 -5.25 46.77
N THR A 495 22.75 -4.93 46.30
CA THR A 495 21.55 -5.77 46.44
C THR A 495 21.33 -6.64 45.20
N ASN A 496 21.47 -6.06 44.00
CA ASN A 496 21.49 -6.76 42.72
C ASN A 496 22.43 -6.02 41.75
N VAL A 497 22.99 -6.76 40.79
CA VAL A 497 23.62 -6.23 39.57
C VAL A 497 22.82 -6.71 38.36
N PHE A 498 22.61 -5.85 37.37
CA PHE A 498 21.93 -6.20 36.12
C PHE A 498 22.78 -5.77 34.92
N VAL A 499 22.94 -6.65 33.93
CA VAL A 499 23.69 -6.40 32.70
C VAL A 499 22.74 -6.26 31.51
N GLY A 500 22.68 -5.03 30.98
CA GLY A 500 21.97 -4.62 29.78
C GLY A 500 22.91 -4.20 28.65
N GLY A 501 22.38 -3.36 27.74
CA GLY A 501 22.99 -3.07 26.44
C GLY A 501 22.53 -4.03 25.34
N THR A 502 22.74 -3.65 24.08
CA THR A 502 22.15 -4.32 22.90
C THR A 502 22.53 -5.79 22.76
N THR A 503 23.78 -6.14 23.05
CA THR A 503 24.25 -7.54 23.02
C THR A 503 23.57 -8.40 24.09
N ALA A 504 23.41 -7.87 25.31
CA ALA A 504 22.74 -8.57 26.40
C ALA A 504 21.25 -8.77 26.09
N ALA A 505 20.57 -7.74 25.57
CA ALA A 505 19.19 -7.82 25.12
C ALA A 505 18.98 -8.86 24.01
N GLN A 506 19.91 -8.95 23.05
CA GLN A 506 19.83 -9.97 21.99
C GLN A 506 20.03 -11.40 22.51
N ILE A 507 20.97 -11.62 23.45
CA ILE A 507 21.18 -12.95 24.08
C ILE A 507 19.92 -13.36 24.86
N ASP A 508 19.39 -12.45 25.67
CA ASP A 508 18.21 -12.70 26.51
C ASP A 508 16.95 -12.93 25.66
N LEU A 509 16.80 -12.20 24.53
CA LEU A 509 15.74 -12.43 23.56
C LEU A 509 15.87 -13.80 22.88
N GLU A 510 17.05 -14.16 22.37
CA GLU A 510 17.29 -15.48 21.75
C GLU A 510 16.99 -16.63 22.72
N GLN A 511 17.40 -16.49 23.99
CA GLN A 511 17.12 -17.48 25.02
C GLN A 511 15.63 -17.54 25.40
N SER A 512 14.98 -16.39 25.64
CA SER A 512 13.55 -16.33 25.94
C SER A 512 12.70 -16.96 24.85
N LEU A 513 12.99 -16.68 23.58
CA LEU A 513 12.30 -17.30 22.45
C LEU A 513 12.56 -18.82 22.41
N ALA A 514 13.79 -19.27 22.64
CA ALA A 514 14.14 -20.70 22.65
C ALA A 514 13.44 -21.47 23.78
N ASP A 515 13.31 -20.88 24.97
CA ASP A 515 12.66 -21.50 26.14
C ASP A 515 11.12 -21.58 25.97
N HIS A 516 10.48 -20.58 25.36
CA HIS A 516 9.04 -20.55 25.14
C HIS A 516 8.59 -21.34 23.89
N LEU A 517 9.42 -21.43 22.85
CA LEU A 517 9.07 -22.05 21.56
C LEU A 517 8.53 -23.50 21.67
N PRO A 518 9.08 -24.42 22.50
CA PRO A 518 8.52 -25.76 22.68
C PRO A 518 7.09 -25.76 23.23
N GLY A 519 6.81 -24.85 24.19
CA GLY A 519 5.48 -24.69 24.78
C GLY A 519 4.47 -24.14 23.78
N VAL A 520 4.86 -23.11 23.02
CA VAL A 520 4.06 -22.53 21.94
C VAL A 520 3.76 -23.57 20.86
N MET A 521 4.79 -24.27 20.37
CA MET A 521 4.61 -25.29 19.34
C MET A 521 3.74 -26.46 19.81
N LEU A 522 3.87 -26.88 21.07
CA LEU A 522 2.98 -27.89 21.66
C LEU A 522 1.52 -27.39 21.71
N ALA A 523 1.28 -26.14 22.12
CA ALA A 523 -0.05 -25.56 22.19
C ALA A 523 -0.70 -25.43 20.80
N VAL A 524 0.01 -24.81 19.84
CA VAL A 524 -0.44 -24.62 18.46
C VAL A 524 -0.75 -25.97 17.81
N VAL A 525 0.19 -26.92 17.88
CA VAL A 525 -0.03 -28.27 17.32
C VAL A 525 -1.17 -28.99 18.03
N ALA A 526 -1.29 -28.92 19.36
CA ALA A 526 -2.38 -29.59 20.09
C ALA A 526 -3.76 -29.03 19.72
N VAL A 527 -3.92 -27.69 19.69
CA VAL A 527 -5.17 -27.02 19.29
C VAL A 527 -5.54 -27.40 17.86
N THR A 528 -4.57 -27.33 16.93
CA THR A 528 -4.76 -27.75 15.53
C THR A 528 -5.15 -29.23 15.42
N LEU A 529 -4.46 -30.14 16.12
CA LEU A 529 -4.79 -31.57 16.11
C LEU A 529 -6.21 -31.83 16.63
N VAL A 530 -6.65 -31.14 17.69
CA VAL A 530 -8.00 -31.26 18.27
C VAL A 530 -9.07 -30.73 17.31
N LEU A 531 -8.87 -29.56 16.70
CA LEU A 531 -9.83 -28.95 15.78
C LEU A 531 -9.94 -29.75 14.47
N LEU A 532 -8.82 -30.18 13.89
CA LEU A 532 -8.81 -31.06 12.72
C LEU A 532 -9.38 -32.46 13.04
N PHE A 533 -9.17 -32.99 14.24
CA PHE A 533 -9.82 -34.23 14.69
C PHE A 533 -11.34 -34.06 14.76
N ALA A 534 -11.84 -32.96 15.31
CA ALA A 534 -13.27 -32.64 15.35
C ALA A 534 -13.87 -32.42 13.94
N ALA A 535 -13.09 -31.84 13.00
CA ALA A 535 -13.50 -31.64 11.62
C ALA A 535 -13.48 -32.91 10.76
N PHE A 536 -12.53 -33.84 11.00
CA PHE A 536 -12.26 -34.99 10.11
C PHE A 536 -12.48 -36.38 10.71
N GLY A 537 -12.68 -36.51 12.02
CA GLY A 537 -12.87 -37.83 12.67
C GLY A 537 -11.78 -38.83 12.30
N SER A 538 -10.53 -38.37 12.22
CA SER A 538 -9.35 -39.15 11.88
C SER A 538 -8.19 -38.66 12.74
N VAL A 539 -7.32 -39.57 13.15
CA VAL A 539 -6.06 -39.23 13.85
C VAL A 539 -4.92 -39.04 12.85
N VAL A 540 -4.99 -39.71 11.69
CA VAL A 540 -3.92 -39.70 10.68
C VAL A 540 -3.93 -38.41 9.86
N LEU A 541 -5.10 -37.85 9.54
CA LEU A 541 -5.19 -36.61 8.75
C LEU A 541 -4.62 -35.39 9.48
N PRO A 542 -4.97 -35.13 10.76
CA PRO A 542 -4.36 -34.03 11.52
C PRO A 542 -2.84 -34.15 11.62
N LEU A 543 -2.32 -35.33 12.00
CA LEU A 543 -0.88 -35.55 12.12
C LEU A 543 -0.15 -35.36 10.77
N LYS A 544 -0.75 -35.84 9.68
CA LYS A 544 -0.24 -35.61 8.33
C LYS A 544 -0.21 -34.11 8.01
N ALA A 545 -1.27 -33.36 8.32
CA ALA A 545 -1.34 -31.93 8.04
C ALA A 545 -0.21 -31.14 8.72
N VAL A 546 0.01 -31.40 10.02
CA VAL A 546 1.12 -30.80 10.79
C VAL A 546 2.49 -31.06 10.12
N LEU A 547 2.73 -32.31 9.68
CA LEU A 547 3.97 -32.67 8.97
C LEU A 547 4.11 -32.00 7.60
N MET A 548 3.01 -31.80 6.87
CA MET A 548 3.03 -31.10 5.58
C MET A 548 3.32 -29.60 5.76
N ALA A 549 2.68 -28.97 6.77
CA ALA A 549 2.91 -27.57 7.11
C ALA A 549 4.38 -27.33 7.51
N ALA A 550 4.95 -28.20 8.37
CA ALA A 550 6.35 -28.12 8.77
C ALA A 550 7.34 -28.20 7.57
N LEU A 551 7.07 -29.03 6.57
CA LEU A 551 7.89 -29.11 5.35
C LEU A 551 7.77 -27.86 4.46
N SER A 552 6.58 -27.26 4.39
CA SER A 552 6.38 -25.98 3.66
C SER A 552 7.10 -24.82 4.37
N LEU A 553 7.09 -24.86 5.71
CA LEU A 553 7.63 -23.82 6.58
C LEU A 553 9.16 -23.80 6.59
N GLY A 554 9.82 -24.96 6.67
CA GLY A 554 11.28 -25.06 6.52
C GLY A 554 11.77 -24.51 5.17
N ALA A 555 11.02 -24.75 4.09
CA ALA A 555 11.34 -24.21 2.77
C ALA A 555 11.08 -22.69 2.66
N SER A 556 10.16 -22.12 3.44
CA SER A 556 10.00 -20.66 3.56
C SER A 556 11.15 -20.04 4.36
N PHE A 557 11.54 -20.63 5.49
CA PHE A 557 12.66 -20.16 6.29
C PHE A 557 13.99 -20.15 5.55
N GLY A 558 14.31 -21.23 4.81
CA GLY A 558 15.51 -21.24 3.97
C GLY A 558 15.44 -20.22 2.83
N ALA A 559 14.25 -19.90 2.32
CA ALA A 559 14.07 -18.79 1.39
C ALA A 559 14.25 -17.40 2.04
N ILE A 560 13.82 -17.21 3.30
CA ILE A 560 14.07 -15.97 4.04
C ILE A 560 15.57 -15.74 4.24
N VAL A 561 16.30 -16.76 4.70
CA VAL A 561 17.77 -16.66 4.86
C VAL A 561 18.44 -16.39 3.51
N TRP A 562 18.10 -17.15 2.47
CA TRP A 562 18.67 -16.97 1.13
C TRP A 562 18.37 -15.60 0.51
N VAL A 563 17.21 -15.00 0.81
CA VAL A 563 16.86 -13.66 0.32
C VAL A 563 17.50 -12.58 1.18
N PHE A 564 17.20 -12.52 2.48
CA PHE A 564 17.49 -11.37 3.34
C PHE A 564 18.87 -11.44 4.00
N GLN A 565 19.29 -12.62 4.47
CA GLN A 565 20.59 -12.79 5.11
C GLN A 565 21.73 -12.80 4.09
N GLU A 566 21.59 -13.59 3.02
CA GLU A 566 22.59 -13.69 1.94
C GLU A 566 22.47 -12.55 0.90
N GLY A 567 21.34 -11.83 0.87
CA GLY A 567 21.14 -10.68 -0.03
C GLY A 567 20.89 -11.02 -1.51
N ASN A 568 20.60 -12.29 -1.88
CA ASN A 568 20.52 -12.71 -3.29
C ASN A 568 19.44 -11.98 -4.13
N LEU A 569 18.43 -11.36 -3.48
CA LEU A 569 17.43 -10.50 -4.14
C LEU A 569 17.42 -9.04 -3.66
N ALA A 570 18.49 -8.58 -3.02
CA ALA A 570 18.62 -7.22 -2.48
C ALA A 570 18.35 -6.13 -3.53
N GLY A 571 18.94 -6.25 -4.73
CA GLY A 571 18.75 -5.28 -5.82
C GLY A 571 17.31 -5.22 -6.35
N PRO A 572 16.69 -6.35 -6.76
CA PRO A 572 15.30 -6.36 -7.26
C PRO A 572 14.22 -5.97 -6.23
N LEU A 573 14.47 -6.17 -4.94
CA LEU A 573 13.54 -5.87 -3.85
C LEU A 573 13.89 -4.57 -3.09
N ASP A 574 14.96 -3.88 -3.47
CA ASP A 574 15.43 -2.61 -2.90
C ASP A 574 15.50 -2.64 -1.36
N PHE A 575 16.43 -3.42 -0.81
CA PHE A 575 16.72 -3.47 0.63
C PHE A 575 18.22 -3.69 0.90
N THR A 576 18.66 -3.36 2.12
CA THR A 576 20.03 -3.61 2.58
C THR A 576 20.12 -4.96 3.29
N PRO A 577 20.95 -5.92 2.84
CA PRO A 577 21.22 -7.14 3.59
C PRO A 577 21.94 -6.82 4.90
N THR A 578 21.37 -7.25 6.02
CA THR A 578 21.95 -7.09 7.36
C THR A 578 22.95 -8.19 7.72
N GLY A 579 22.97 -9.30 6.97
CA GLY A 579 23.78 -10.49 7.29
C GLY A 579 23.21 -11.36 8.41
N THR A 580 22.08 -10.95 9.00
CA THR A 580 21.31 -11.62 10.06
C THR A 580 19.81 -11.59 9.73
N VAL A 581 19.01 -12.36 10.46
CA VAL A 581 17.55 -12.33 10.42
C VAL A 581 17.03 -12.11 11.83
N GLU A 582 16.10 -11.17 12.01
CA GLU A 582 15.50 -10.93 13.31
C GLU A 582 14.62 -12.15 13.74
N PRO A 583 14.78 -12.68 14.97
CA PRO A 583 14.19 -13.96 15.36
C PRO A 583 12.69 -13.91 15.65
N THR A 584 12.13 -12.80 16.16
CA THR A 584 10.67 -12.70 16.41
C THR A 584 9.86 -12.70 15.12
N MET A 585 10.39 -12.16 14.01
CA MET A 585 9.79 -12.24 12.67
C MET A 585 9.76 -13.66 12.12
N LEU A 586 10.78 -14.47 12.41
CA LEU A 586 10.76 -15.90 12.04
C LEU A 586 9.72 -16.66 12.85
N VAL A 587 9.58 -16.38 14.14
CA VAL A 587 8.48 -16.90 14.99
C VAL A 587 7.11 -16.43 14.49
N LEU A 588 6.99 -15.21 14.00
CA LEU A 588 5.75 -14.70 13.42
C LEU A 588 5.40 -15.43 12.10
N VAL A 589 6.37 -15.56 11.18
CA VAL A 589 6.22 -16.36 9.95
C VAL A 589 5.89 -17.82 10.28
N LEU A 590 6.47 -18.39 11.35
CA LEU A 590 6.19 -19.75 11.85
C LEU A 590 4.69 -19.93 12.09
N VAL A 591 4.13 -19.12 13.00
CA VAL A 591 2.76 -19.32 13.49
C VAL A 591 1.72 -18.89 12.46
N VAL A 592 1.95 -17.77 11.76
CA VAL A 592 1.04 -17.29 10.71
C VAL A 592 1.00 -18.26 9.54
N SER A 593 2.16 -18.70 9.01
CA SER A 593 2.19 -19.67 7.90
C SER A 593 1.57 -21.00 8.28
N PHE A 594 1.78 -21.47 9.52
CA PHE A 594 1.22 -22.72 10.00
C PHE A 594 -0.32 -22.65 10.11
N GLY A 595 -0.85 -21.54 10.62
CA GLY A 595 -2.30 -21.26 10.62
C GLY A 595 -2.88 -21.29 9.21
N LEU A 596 -2.31 -20.51 8.29
CA LEU A 596 -2.78 -20.38 6.90
C LEU A 596 -2.65 -21.70 6.11
N SER A 597 -1.52 -22.41 6.20
CA SER A 597 -1.33 -23.73 5.55
C SER A 597 -2.40 -24.75 6.00
N THR A 598 -2.84 -24.66 7.26
CA THR A 598 -3.88 -25.53 7.79
C THR A 598 -5.26 -25.25 7.18
N ASP A 599 -5.61 -23.99 6.90
CA ASP A 599 -6.95 -23.65 6.41
C ASP A 599 -7.26 -24.26 5.03
N TYR A 600 -6.31 -24.18 4.09
CA TYR A 600 -6.47 -24.77 2.77
C TYR A 600 -6.45 -26.31 2.82
N GLU A 601 -5.89 -26.92 3.87
CA GLU A 601 -5.97 -28.38 4.09
C GLU A 601 -7.35 -28.77 4.59
N VAL A 602 -7.97 -27.96 5.44
CA VAL A 602 -9.37 -28.14 5.82
C VAL A 602 -10.29 -28.14 4.58
N PHE A 603 -10.10 -27.22 3.64
CA PHE A 603 -10.91 -27.14 2.43
C PHE A 603 -10.73 -28.33 1.46
N LEU A 604 -9.49 -28.80 1.26
CA LEU A 604 -9.25 -29.97 0.40
C LEU A 604 -9.76 -31.27 1.04
N LEU A 605 -9.46 -31.48 2.33
CA LEU A 605 -9.82 -32.71 3.04
C LEU A 605 -11.31 -32.82 3.31
N SER A 606 -12.02 -31.73 3.59
CA SER A 606 -13.48 -31.75 3.76
C SER A 606 -14.19 -32.22 2.49
N ARG A 607 -13.79 -31.73 1.31
CA ARG A 607 -14.35 -32.22 0.04
C ARG A 607 -13.99 -33.68 -0.24
N ALA A 608 -12.75 -34.09 0.03
CA ALA A 608 -12.35 -35.49 -0.13
C ALA A 608 -13.11 -36.42 0.84
N ARG A 609 -13.36 -35.98 2.09
CA ARG A 609 -14.14 -36.71 3.09
C ARG A 609 -15.60 -36.88 2.67
N ALA A 610 -16.23 -35.84 2.14
CA ALA A 610 -17.61 -35.92 1.64
C ALA A 610 -17.75 -36.97 0.51
N GLU A 611 -16.82 -37.01 -0.45
CA GLU A 611 -16.85 -38.02 -1.52
C GLU A 611 -16.52 -39.45 -1.01
N TRP A 612 -15.71 -39.58 0.05
CA TRP A 612 -15.44 -40.87 0.73
C TRP A 612 -16.66 -41.38 1.50
N LEU A 613 -17.34 -40.51 2.27
CA LEU A 613 -18.58 -40.84 2.99
C LEU A 613 -19.73 -41.18 2.03
N ALA A 614 -19.76 -40.57 0.84
CA ALA A 614 -20.64 -40.96 -0.27
C ALA A 614 -20.27 -42.31 -0.93
N GLY A 615 -19.37 -43.10 -0.33
CA GLY A 615 -19.07 -44.48 -0.73
C GLY A 615 -18.05 -44.64 -1.86
N ARG A 616 -17.29 -43.60 -2.24
CA ARG A 616 -16.21 -43.75 -3.23
C ARG A 616 -14.96 -44.37 -2.62
N ASP A 617 -14.16 -45.04 -3.46
CA ASP A 617 -12.81 -45.44 -3.08
C ASP A 617 -11.91 -44.21 -2.81
N ASN A 618 -10.89 -44.37 -1.96
CA ASN A 618 -9.99 -43.29 -1.52
C ASN A 618 -9.33 -42.54 -2.69
N THR A 619 -8.99 -43.23 -3.77
CA THR A 619 -8.33 -42.64 -4.95
C THR A 619 -9.28 -41.73 -5.71
N SER A 620 -10.51 -42.20 -5.94
CA SER A 620 -11.55 -41.42 -6.58
C SER A 620 -12.01 -40.25 -5.70
N ALA A 621 -12.14 -40.46 -4.39
CA ALA A 621 -12.51 -39.43 -3.43
C ALA A 621 -11.51 -38.26 -3.42
N VAL A 622 -10.21 -38.53 -3.29
CA VAL A 622 -9.17 -37.49 -3.33
C VAL A 622 -9.06 -36.85 -4.72
N THR A 623 -9.14 -37.64 -5.80
CA THR A 623 -9.11 -37.10 -7.17
C THR A 623 -10.27 -36.16 -7.45
N GLU A 624 -11.48 -36.47 -6.96
CA GLU A 624 -12.65 -35.62 -7.13
C GLU A 624 -12.64 -34.41 -6.18
N GLY A 625 -12.09 -34.56 -4.97
CA GLY A 625 -11.75 -33.47 -4.07
C GLY A 625 -10.89 -32.41 -4.76
N VAL A 626 -9.67 -32.79 -5.18
CA VAL A 626 -8.74 -31.92 -5.92
C VAL A 626 -9.39 -31.35 -7.20
N HIS A 627 -10.20 -32.14 -7.92
CA HIS A 627 -10.86 -31.64 -9.13
C HIS A 627 -11.82 -30.48 -8.85
N ARG A 628 -12.59 -30.56 -7.76
CA ARG A 628 -13.62 -29.56 -7.41
C ARG A 628 -13.04 -28.36 -6.68
N THR A 629 -12.15 -28.58 -5.73
CA THR A 629 -11.58 -27.49 -4.91
C THR A 629 -10.39 -26.81 -5.57
N GLY A 630 -9.61 -27.49 -6.43
CA GLY A 630 -8.35 -26.95 -6.95
C GLY A 630 -8.46 -25.58 -7.62
N GLY A 631 -9.52 -25.34 -8.40
CA GLY A 631 -9.74 -24.02 -9.01
C GLY A 631 -10.09 -22.91 -8.01
N VAL A 632 -10.77 -23.24 -6.91
CA VAL A 632 -11.12 -22.29 -5.85
C VAL A 632 -9.92 -22.03 -4.95
N ILE A 633 -9.23 -23.08 -4.51
CA ILE A 633 -8.00 -23.01 -3.70
C ILE A 633 -6.92 -22.19 -4.42
N THR A 634 -6.65 -22.44 -5.70
CA THR A 634 -5.67 -21.64 -6.45
C THR A 634 -6.13 -20.19 -6.67
N SER A 635 -7.44 -19.91 -6.69
CA SER A 635 -7.93 -18.53 -6.75
C SER A 635 -7.74 -17.80 -5.41
N ALA A 636 -8.06 -18.48 -4.30
CA ALA A 636 -7.87 -18.00 -2.93
C ALA A 636 -6.39 -17.71 -2.65
N ALA A 637 -5.53 -18.71 -2.83
CA ALA A 637 -4.08 -18.55 -2.68
C ALA A 637 -3.51 -17.45 -3.58
N LEU A 638 -4.00 -17.26 -4.81
CA LEU A 638 -3.56 -16.16 -5.68
C LEU A 638 -4.03 -14.78 -5.20
N LEU A 639 -5.22 -14.66 -4.61
CA LEU A 639 -5.70 -13.43 -3.97
C LEU A 639 -4.83 -13.09 -2.75
N MET A 640 -4.56 -14.08 -1.89
CA MET A 640 -3.64 -13.93 -0.75
C MET A 640 -2.23 -13.54 -1.21
N CYS A 641 -1.70 -14.18 -2.27
CA CYS A 641 -0.41 -13.82 -2.86
C CYS A 641 -0.38 -12.36 -3.37
N VAL A 642 -1.49 -11.82 -3.88
CA VAL A 642 -1.56 -10.41 -4.31
C VAL A 642 -1.46 -9.46 -3.10
N VAL A 643 -2.09 -9.79 -1.97
CA VAL A 643 -1.95 -8.99 -0.73
C VAL A 643 -0.51 -9.04 -0.24
N LEU A 644 0.05 -10.23 -0.04
CA LEU A 644 1.40 -10.41 0.51
C LEU A 644 2.49 -9.84 -0.42
N ALA A 645 2.31 -9.94 -1.74
CA ALA A 645 3.21 -9.31 -2.70
C ALA A 645 3.15 -7.78 -2.66
N ALA A 646 2.04 -7.16 -2.26
CA ALA A 646 2.02 -5.70 -2.07
C ALA A 646 2.94 -5.28 -0.91
N PHE A 647 2.93 -6.02 0.21
CA PHE A 647 3.87 -5.82 1.33
C PHE A 647 5.34 -6.11 0.96
N SER A 648 5.62 -6.95 -0.05
CA SER A 648 7.00 -7.07 -0.57
C SER A 648 7.54 -5.81 -1.28
N THR A 649 6.68 -4.81 -1.54
CA THR A 649 7.07 -3.49 -2.09
C THR A 649 7.20 -2.40 -1.03
N ALA A 650 7.08 -2.76 0.25
CA ALA A 650 7.40 -1.92 1.40
C ALA A 650 8.86 -1.44 1.33
N GLU A 651 9.17 -0.28 1.88
CA GLU A 651 10.53 0.24 1.97
C GLU A 651 11.22 -0.26 3.25
N ILE A 652 10.47 -0.49 4.34
CA ILE A 652 10.97 -1.14 5.56
C ILE A 652 11.28 -2.62 5.31
N THR A 653 12.51 -3.03 5.64
CA THR A 653 13.02 -4.39 5.42
C THR A 653 12.27 -5.45 6.25
N ILE A 654 11.83 -5.12 7.46
CA ILE A 654 11.04 -6.00 8.35
C ILE A 654 9.69 -6.38 7.71
N VAL A 655 8.93 -5.37 7.27
CA VAL A 655 7.62 -5.56 6.63
C VAL A 655 7.76 -6.35 5.32
N LYS A 656 8.81 -6.05 4.55
CA LYS A 656 9.20 -6.77 3.32
C LYS A 656 9.54 -8.24 3.60
N LEU A 657 10.29 -8.53 4.66
CA LEU A 657 10.66 -9.90 5.08
C LEU A 657 9.41 -10.73 5.43
N LEU A 658 8.51 -10.15 6.21
CA LEU A 658 7.26 -10.80 6.60
C LEU A 658 6.36 -11.07 5.38
N GLY A 659 6.19 -10.08 4.50
CA GLY A 659 5.44 -10.23 3.25
C GLY A 659 6.01 -11.31 2.33
N VAL A 660 7.33 -11.33 2.11
CA VAL A 660 8.02 -12.32 1.27
C VAL A 660 8.00 -13.71 1.90
N GLY A 661 8.26 -13.85 3.20
CA GLY A 661 8.26 -15.13 3.91
C GLY A 661 6.90 -15.83 3.86
N LEU A 662 5.83 -15.10 4.12
CA LEU A 662 4.46 -15.59 4.01
C LEU A 662 4.07 -15.89 2.54
N LEU A 663 4.47 -15.03 1.60
CA LEU A 663 4.23 -15.25 0.16
C LEU A 663 4.86 -16.56 -0.31
N VAL A 664 6.13 -16.81 0.04
CA VAL A 664 6.82 -18.07 -0.30
C VAL A 664 6.14 -19.26 0.38
N ALA A 665 5.81 -19.16 1.66
CA ALA A 665 5.12 -20.23 2.39
C ALA A 665 3.79 -20.64 1.70
N ILE A 666 2.97 -19.67 1.30
CA ILE A 666 1.67 -19.92 0.65
C ILE A 666 1.84 -20.41 -0.79
N VAL A 667 2.79 -19.88 -1.55
CA VAL A 667 3.09 -20.36 -2.91
C VAL A 667 3.53 -21.83 -2.89
N ILE A 668 4.43 -22.19 -1.97
CA ILE A 668 4.90 -23.58 -1.79
C ILE A 668 3.75 -24.48 -1.32
N ASP A 669 2.99 -24.05 -0.33
CA ASP A 669 1.85 -24.80 0.21
C ASP A 669 0.80 -25.06 -0.87
N ALA A 670 0.24 -24.01 -1.46
CA ALA A 670 -0.88 -24.11 -2.39
C ALA A 670 -0.53 -24.83 -3.70
N SER A 671 0.75 -24.94 -4.05
CA SER A 671 1.23 -25.62 -5.26
C SER A 671 1.85 -27.00 -4.97
N LEU A 672 3.05 -27.06 -4.39
CA LEU A 672 3.83 -28.28 -4.21
C LEU A 672 3.20 -29.19 -3.16
N VAL A 673 2.85 -28.64 -2.00
CA VAL A 673 2.29 -29.44 -0.91
C VAL A 673 0.88 -29.90 -1.27
N ARG A 674 0.00 -28.96 -1.61
CA ARG A 674 -1.45 -29.19 -1.75
C ARG A 674 -1.88 -29.91 -3.02
N MET A 675 -1.23 -29.65 -4.15
CA MET A 675 -1.58 -30.28 -5.43
C MET A 675 -0.78 -31.55 -5.73
N VAL A 676 0.34 -31.80 -5.01
CA VAL A 676 1.22 -32.95 -5.26
C VAL A 676 1.45 -33.78 -4.00
N LEU A 677 2.02 -33.22 -2.92
CA LEU A 677 2.43 -33.99 -1.75
C LEU A 677 1.24 -34.58 -0.97
N VAL A 678 0.18 -33.79 -0.74
CA VAL A 678 -1.06 -34.23 -0.06
C VAL A 678 -1.78 -35.34 -0.85
N PRO A 679 -2.04 -35.21 -2.18
CA PRO A 679 -2.61 -36.31 -2.95
C PRO A 679 -1.71 -37.55 -3.02
N ALA A 680 -0.38 -37.40 -3.10
CA ALA A 680 0.55 -38.52 -3.13
C ALA A 680 0.57 -39.31 -1.81
N THR A 681 0.69 -38.61 -0.68
CA THR A 681 0.66 -39.23 0.67
C THR A 681 -0.68 -39.89 0.95
N MET A 682 -1.81 -39.24 0.62
CA MET A 682 -3.14 -39.86 0.77
C MET A 682 -3.31 -41.11 -0.11
N ARG A 683 -2.70 -41.17 -1.30
CA ARG A 683 -2.70 -42.36 -2.16
C ARG A 683 -1.93 -43.52 -1.52
N MET A 684 -0.79 -43.24 -0.88
CA MET A 684 0.03 -44.26 -0.22
C MET A 684 -0.61 -44.79 1.07
N LEU A 685 -1.23 -43.92 1.87
CA LEU A 685 -1.91 -44.29 3.12
C LEU A 685 -3.24 -45.05 2.88
N GLY A 686 -3.86 -44.92 1.71
CA GLY A 686 -5.04 -45.70 1.35
C GLY A 686 -6.24 -45.46 2.29
N SER A 687 -6.74 -46.52 2.93
CA SER A 687 -7.83 -46.41 3.91
C SER A 687 -7.37 -45.87 5.28
N LEU A 688 -6.07 -45.85 5.58
CA LEU A 688 -5.55 -45.38 6.88
C LEU A 688 -5.79 -43.88 7.09
N ASN A 689 -5.93 -43.09 6.02
CA ASN A 689 -6.36 -41.68 6.09
C ASN A 689 -7.65 -41.50 6.91
N TRP A 690 -8.56 -42.49 6.87
CA TRP A 690 -9.88 -42.41 7.50
C TRP A 690 -9.96 -43.25 8.79
N TRP A 691 -8.81 -43.57 9.38
CA TRP A 691 -8.73 -44.42 10.57
C TRP A 691 -9.05 -43.66 11.86
N LEU A 692 -9.94 -44.27 12.66
CA LEU A 692 -10.40 -43.75 13.94
C LEU A 692 -10.58 -44.91 14.95
N PRO A 693 -9.85 -44.90 16.09
CA PRO A 693 -10.04 -45.85 17.18
C PRO A 693 -11.48 -45.92 17.68
N ARG A 694 -11.94 -47.09 18.14
CA ARG A 694 -13.34 -47.30 18.59
C ARG A 694 -13.74 -46.41 19.76
N SER A 695 -12.83 -46.16 20.71
CA SER A 695 -13.03 -45.23 21.83
C SER A 695 -13.21 -43.78 21.38
N LEU A 696 -12.32 -43.31 20.51
CA LEU A 696 -12.37 -41.95 19.94
C LEU A 696 -13.57 -41.73 19.00
N ARG A 697 -14.08 -42.79 18.37
CA ARG A 697 -15.32 -42.74 17.58
C ARG A 697 -16.53 -42.38 18.43
N ALA A 698 -16.71 -43.06 19.57
CA ALA A 698 -17.80 -42.75 20.50
C ALA A 698 -17.73 -41.31 21.06
N LEU A 699 -16.51 -40.77 21.21
CA LEU A 699 -16.31 -39.37 21.60
C LEU A 699 -16.67 -38.40 20.45
N HIS A 700 -16.14 -38.62 19.24
CA HIS A 700 -16.45 -37.80 18.06
C HIS A 700 -17.96 -37.77 17.76
N ASP A 701 -18.62 -38.93 17.79
CA ASP A 701 -20.06 -39.04 17.52
C ASP A 701 -20.91 -38.35 18.60
N ARG A 702 -20.39 -38.22 19.83
CA ARG A 702 -21.03 -37.48 20.93
C ARG A 702 -20.76 -35.97 20.90
N ILE A 703 -19.60 -35.54 20.37
CA ILE A 703 -19.30 -34.12 20.08
C ILE A 703 -20.13 -33.61 18.89
N GLY A 704 -20.56 -34.52 18.00
CA GLY A 704 -21.89 -34.39 17.40
C GLY A 704 -22.05 -33.37 16.27
N PHE A 705 -21.01 -33.12 15.47
CA PHE A 705 -21.16 -32.37 14.21
C PHE A 705 -21.59 -33.26 13.02
N ASN A 706 -22.37 -34.32 13.27
CA ASN A 706 -22.85 -35.26 12.24
C ASN A 706 -24.18 -34.79 11.63
N GLU A 707 -24.15 -33.66 10.91
CA GLU A 707 -25.25 -33.14 10.08
C GLU A 707 -24.78 -32.94 8.63
N GLU A 708 -24.49 -34.03 7.92
CA GLU A 708 -24.46 -34.05 6.45
C GLU A 708 -25.48 -35.06 5.93
N GLU A 709 -26.26 -34.60 4.96
CA GLU A 709 -27.47 -35.18 4.36
C GLU A 709 -27.57 -36.73 4.43
N ARG A 710 -28.53 -37.22 5.23
CA ARG A 710 -29.44 -38.23 4.68
C ARG A 710 -30.05 -37.57 3.45
N GLU A 711 -29.55 -37.90 2.26
CA GLU A 711 -30.37 -37.78 1.05
C GLU A 711 -31.66 -38.53 1.38
N THR A 712 -32.76 -37.79 1.55
CA THR A 712 -34.07 -38.39 1.38
C THR A 712 -34.08 -38.89 -0.04
N LEU A 713 -33.94 -40.20 -0.18
CA LEU A 713 -34.47 -40.97 -1.29
C LEU A 713 -35.96 -40.64 -1.38
N VAL A 714 -36.27 -39.51 -2.01
CA VAL A 714 -37.46 -39.39 -2.84
C VAL A 714 -37.14 -40.27 -4.04
N GLU A 715 -37.25 -41.57 -3.78
CA GLU A 715 -37.39 -42.60 -4.77
C GLU A 715 -38.50 -42.13 -5.70
N ASP A 716 -38.19 -41.98 -6.99
CA ASP A 716 -39.20 -41.78 -8.03
C ASP A 716 -40.09 -43.04 -8.00
N ALA A 717 -41.13 -42.99 -7.16
CA ALA A 717 -42.09 -44.06 -7.03
C ALA A 717 -42.69 -44.29 -8.42
N PRO A 718 -42.56 -45.50 -9.01
CA PRO A 718 -43.11 -45.75 -10.32
C PRO A 718 -44.63 -45.72 -10.20
N THR A 719 -45.23 -44.59 -10.56
CA THR A 719 -46.69 -44.43 -10.67
C THR A 719 -47.21 -45.45 -11.66
N THR A 720 -47.71 -46.54 -11.10
CA THR A 720 -48.16 -47.71 -11.82
C THR A 720 -49.63 -47.50 -12.16
N GLU A 721 -49.89 -46.96 -13.36
CA GLU A 721 -51.22 -47.02 -13.95
C GLU A 721 -51.11 -47.12 -15.48
N ALA A 722 -51.53 -48.27 -16.01
CA ALA A 722 -51.77 -48.47 -17.43
C ALA A 722 -53.26 -48.31 -17.72
N PRO A 723 -53.62 -47.89 -18.94
CA PRO A 723 -54.46 -48.80 -19.73
C PRO A 723 -54.07 -48.89 -21.22
N SER A 724 -53.52 -50.05 -21.57
CA SER A 724 -53.98 -50.96 -22.64
C SER A 724 -54.42 -50.44 -24.05
N GLN A 725 -53.86 -51.10 -25.09
CA GLN A 725 -54.38 -51.28 -26.47
C GLN A 725 -54.33 -50.07 -27.43
N ARG A 726 -54.03 -50.20 -28.75
CA ARG A 726 -53.60 -51.31 -29.64
C ARG A 726 -52.85 -50.70 -30.88
N PRO A 727 -52.27 -51.48 -31.82
CA PRO A 727 -51.11 -51.04 -32.63
C PRO A 727 -51.40 -50.57 -34.06
N SER A 728 -50.40 -49.93 -34.68
CA SER A 728 -50.22 -49.90 -36.15
C SER A 728 -48.75 -50.01 -36.56
N THR A 729 -48.50 -50.57 -37.75
CA THR A 729 -47.21 -51.10 -38.24
C THR A 729 -46.53 -50.19 -39.28
N HIS A 730 -45.18 -50.11 -39.30
CA HIS A 730 -44.35 -50.66 -40.40
C HIS A 730 -42.87 -50.18 -40.45
N HIS A 731 -42.01 -51.14 -40.81
CA HIS A 731 -40.76 -51.14 -41.59
C HIS A 731 -39.62 -50.07 -41.47
N ARG A 732 -38.41 -50.65 -41.38
CA ARG A 732 -37.03 -50.15 -41.66
C ARG A 732 -36.77 -50.05 -43.19
N PRO A 733 -35.55 -49.70 -43.69
CA PRO A 733 -34.69 -48.52 -43.41
C PRO A 733 -34.04 -47.89 -44.69
N ALA A 734 -33.38 -46.74 -44.52
CA ALA A 734 -32.15 -46.23 -45.20
C ALA A 734 -31.83 -46.51 -46.70
N GLY A 735 -31.54 -45.45 -47.48
CA GLY A 735 -30.63 -45.58 -48.66
C GLY A 735 -30.67 -44.51 -49.78
N ARG A 736 -29.73 -43.53 -49.73
CA ARG A 736 -29.05 -42.81 -50.85
C ARG A 736 -29.79 -42.34 -52.14
N ASN A 737 -29.61 -41.03 -52.39
CA ASN A 737 -29.20 -40.36 -53.65
C ASN A 737 -30.16 -40.14 -54.86
N ASN A 738 -30.41 -38.84 -55.11
CA ASN A 738 -30.10 -38.05 -56.33
C ASN A 738 -31.23 -37.48 -57.24
N ARG A 739 -31.10 -36.15 -57.49
CA ARG A 739 -31.55 -35.31 -58.64
C ARG A 739 -33.03 -34.95 -58.81
N GLY A 740 -33.30 -33.63 -58.94
CA GLY A 740 -34.55 -33.06 -59.47
C GLY A 740 -34.89 -31.63 -58.98
N THR A 741 -34.26 -30.59 -59.54
CA THR A 741 -34.60 -29.16 -59.33
C THR A 741 -35.76 -28.70 -60.24
N PRO A 742 -36.55 -27.65 -59.89
CA PRO A 742 -36.17 -26.21 -59.95
C PRO A 742 -36.69 -25.37 -58.75
N ALA A 743 -36.59 -24.02 -58.68
CA ALA A 743 -35.52 -23.05 -59.00
C ALA A 743 -35.96 -21.60 -58.61
N PRO A 744 -35.12 -20.74 -57.97
CA PRO A 744 -35.45 -19.33 -57.71
C PRO A 744 -34.73 -18.33 -58.65
N PRO A 745 -35.22 -17.08 -58.80
CA PRO A 745 -34.61 -16.03 -59.63
C PRO A 745 -33.75 -15.05 -58.76
N PRO A 746 -33.13 -13.96 -59.28
CA PRO A 746 -31.70 -14.01 -59.63
C PRO A 746 -30.82 -12.90 -58.99
N PRO A 747 -29.48 -13.04 -59.00
CA PRO A 747 -28.56 -11.99 -58.59
C PRO A 747 -28.18 -11.04 -59.75
N ARG A 748 -27.80 -9.80 -59.44
CA ARG A 748 -27.09 -8.89 -60.35
C ARG A 748 -25.67 -8.63 -59.84
N GLY A 749 -24.70 -8.70 -60.74
CA GLY A 749 -23.28 -8.43 -60.46
C GLY A 749 -22.79 -7.07 -60.99
N PRO A 750 -21.64 -7.01 -61.68
CA PRO A 750 -20.44 -6.44 -61.05
C PRO A 750 -19.62 -5.47 -61.94
N ARG A 751 -18.61 -4.82 -61.33
CA ARG A 751 -17.37 -4.26 -61.93
C ARG A 751 -16.38 -4.02 -60.77
N ARG A 752 -15.16 -4.59 -60.72
CA ARG A 752 -13.93 -4.30 -61.50
C ARG A 752 -13.59 -2.79 -61.50
N ASP A 753 -12.35 -2.37 -61.24
CA ASP A 753 -11.09 -3.02 -61.65
C ASP A 753 -9.87 -2.66 -60.74
N ARG A 754 -8.80 -3.48 -60.80
CA ARG A 754 -7.33 -3.21 -60.66
C ARG A 754 -6.76 -2.18 -59.63
N SER A 755 -5.57 -2.34 -59.03
CA SER A 755 -4.50 -3.35 -59.19
C SER A 755 -3.40 -3.31 -58.10
N ARG A 756 -2.78 -4.47 -57.84
CA ARG A 756 -1.35 -4.72 -57.52
C ARG A 756 -0.59 -3.80 -56.52
N GLY A 757 -0.51 -4.28 -55.27
CA GLY A 757 0.72 -4.84 -54.66
C GLY A 757 2.00 -4.00 -54.50
N ALA A 758 2.49 -3.93 -53.25
CA ALA A 758 3.91 -4.01 -52.90
C ALA A 758 4.09 -4.37 -51.42
N VAL A 759 4.96 -5.35 -51.10
CA VAL A 759 5.53 -5.50 -49.76
C VAL A 759 6.71 -4.54 -49.67
N ARG A 760 6.80 -3.71 -48.62
CA ARG A 760 8.03 -3.00 -48.28
C ARG A 760 8.17 -2.80 -46.79
N SER A 761 9.36 -3.10 -46.29
CA SER A 761 9.77 -2.90 -44.91
C SER A 761 10.23 -1.46 -44.66
N GLY A 762 10.14 -1.04 -43.39
CA GLY A 762 11.12 -0.14 -42.79
C GLY A 762 10.76 1.35 -42.65
N ARG A 763 11.07 1.83 -41.45
CA ARG A 763 11.24 3.23 -41.00
C ARG A 763 9.95 4.02 -40.74
N GLY A 764 10.00 4.78 -39.65
CA GLY A 764 8.86 5.44 -39.03
C GLY A 764 8.44 6.72 -39.75
N ASN A 765 7.26 7.22 -39.39
CA ASN A 765 6.75 8.47 -39.93
C ASN A 765 6.23 9.38 -38.83
N THR A 766 6.85 10.54 -38.71
CA THR A 766 6.40 11.68 -37.91
C THR A 766 5.40 12.53 -38.71
N ARG A 767 4.43 13.13 -38.00
CA ARG A 767 3.52 14.22 -38.42
C ARG A 767 2.33 13.85 -39.32
N GLY A 768 1.18 14.38 -38.91
CA GLY A 768 -0.06 14.42 -39.67
C GLY A 768 -1.20 15.15 -38.94
N ARG A 769 -1.00 16.42 -38.53
CA ARG A 769 -2.10 17.27 -38.01
C ARG A 769 -3.16 17.44 -39.11
N GLY A 770 -4.37 16.93 -38.88
CA GLY A 770 -5.43 16.90 -39.88
C GLY A 770 -6.37 18.10 -39.77
N ARG A 771 -6.43 18.95 -40.80
CA ARG A 771 -7.45 20.01 -40.88
C ARG A 771 -8.87 19.41 -40.83
N LEU A 772 -9.69 19.90 -39.90
CA LEU A 772 -11.09 19.52 -39.68
C LEU A 772 -11.89 19.41 -41.00
N ARG A 773 -12.53 18.26 -41.23
CA ARG A 773 -13.40 18.01 -42.39
C ARG A 773 -14.86 18.34 -42.05
N GLY A 774 -15.67 18.58 -43.09
CA GLY A 774 -16.97 19.28 -42.96
C GLY A 774 -18.10 18.59 -42.17
N ARG A 775 -17.89 17.42 -41.57
CA ARG A 775 -18.83 16.81 -40.60
C ARG A 775 -18.36 16.92 -39.15
N ASP A 776 -17.09 17.27 -38.94
CA ASP A 776 -16.40 17.23 -37.65
C ASP A 776 -16.07 18.66 -37.21
N ARG A 777 -17.06 19.57 -37.27
CA ARG A 777 -16.90 20.97 -36.85
C ARG A 777 -17.63 21.21 -35.54
N PRO A 778 -17.02 21.89 -34.56
CA PRO A 778 -17.67 22.22 -33.30
C PRO A 778 -18.87 23.15 -33.54
N ARG A 779 -19.86 23.07 -32.65
CA ARG A 779 -21.09 23.87 -32.74
C ARG A 779 -21.39 24.51 -31.40
N VAL A 780 -21.76 25.79 -31.41
CA VAL A 780 -22.39 26.42 -30.24
C VAL A 780 -23.82 25.88 -30.15
N THR A 781 -24.14 25.24 -29.03
CA THR A 781 -25.46 24.61 -28.76
C THR A 781 -26.25 25.34 -27.67
N GLY A 782 -25.56 26.11 -26.83
CA GLY A 782 -26.13 27.06 -25.87
C GLY A 782 -25.33 28.35 -25.86
N GLU A 783 -25.99 29.47 -25.61
CA GLU A 783 -25.38 30.79 -25.41
C GLU A 783 -26.24 31.56 -24.40
N GLU A 784 -25.65 31.95 -23.28
CA GLU A 784 -26.31 32.64 -22.17
C GLU A 784 -25.51 33.90 -21.79
N TRP A 785 -26.11 35.07 -22.01
CA TRP A 785 -25.53 36.36 -21.63
C TRP A 785 -25.87 36.66 -20.17
N LEU A 786 -24.84 36.78 -19.34
CA LEU A 786 -24.97 37.05 -17.90
C LEU A 786 -25.01 38.56 -17.60
N ASP A 787 -24.30 39.35 -18.41
CA ASP A 787 -24.30 40.82 -18.39
C ASP A 787 -23.96 41.37 -19.80
N GLU A 788 -23.75 42.69 -19.95
CA GLU A 788 -23.44 43.32 -21.24
C GLU A 788 -22.11 42.88 -21.89
N ARG A 789 -21.25 42.17 -21.16
CA ARG A 789 -19.91 41.76 -21.57
C ARG A 789 -19.61 40.28 -21.31
N THR A 790 -20.27 39.65 -20.34
CA THR A 790 -20.05 38.25 -19.98
C THR A 790 -21.06 37.34 -20.66
N VAL A 791 -20.57 36.34 -21.41
CA VAL A 791 -21.40 35.31 -22.05
C VAL A 791 -20.80 33.92 -21.83
N ASP A 792 -21.65 32.99 -21.43
CA ASP A 792 -21.33 31.57 -21.33
C ASP A 792 -21.83 30.85 -22.58
N ILE A 793 -20.93 30.16 -23.28
CA ILE A 793 -21.23 29.44 -24.52
C ILE A 793 -21.00 27.94 -24.31
N THR A 794 -21.91 27.10 -24.83
CA THR A 794 -21.75 25.65 -24.79
C THR A 794 -21.32 25.14 -26.16
N VAL A 795 -20.13 24.57 -26.24
CA VAL A 795 -19.51 24.06 -27.48
C VAL A 795 -19.63 22.54 -27.53
N ASP A 796 -20.49 22.03 -28.42
CA ASP A 796 -20.54 20.61 -28.82
C ASP A 796 -19.23 20.25 -29.53
N SER A 797 -18.41 19.44 -28.86
CA SER A 797 -17.00 19.19 -29.19
C SER A 797 -16.78 17.76 -29.70
N PRO A 798 -16.45 17.60 -31.00
CA PRO A 798 -15.96 16.32 -31.53
C PRO A 798 -14.69 15.80 -30.84
N ALA A 799 -13.79 16.68 -30.39
CA ALA A 799 -12.58 16.33 -29.66
C ALA A 799 -12.86 15.68 -28.28
N MET A 800 -13.90 16.16 -27.59
CA MET A 800 -14.26 15.71 -26.24
C MET A 800 -15.38 14.67 -26.23
N GLY A 801 -16.19 14.61 -27.28
CA GLY A 801 -17.35 13.71 -27.38
C GLY A 801 -18.58 14.18 -26.60
N GLU A 802 -18.54 15.40 -26.07
CA GLU A 802 -19.59 16.02 -25.27
C GLU A 802 -19.63 17.55 -25.51
N ALA A 803 -20.63 18.23 -24.95
CA ALA A 803 -20.80 19.66 -25.07
C ALA A 803 -20.28 20.37 -23.81
N LEU A 804 -19.28 21.24 -23.96
CA LEU A 804 -18.55 21.85 -22.85
C LEU A 804 -18.74 23.38 -22.80
N PRO A 805 -18.78 23.97 -21.59
CA PRO A 805 -18.90 25.40 -21.42
C PRO A 805 -17.57 26.15 -21.67
N VAL A 806 -17.70 27.41 -22.09
CA VAL A 806 -16.62 28.39 -22.21
C VAL A 806 -17.19 29.75 -21.82
N ARG A 807 -16.59 30.43 -20.84
CA ARG A 807 -16.97 31.81 -20.46
C ARG A 807 -16.14 32.81 -21.25
N LEU A 808 -16.80 33.79 -21.84
CA LEU A 808 -16.16 34.89 -22.56
C LEU A 808 -16.42 36.21 -21.84
N LEU A 809 -15.36 37.00 -21.64
CA LEU A 809 -15.45 38.40 -21.23
C LEU A 809 -15.13 39.30 -22.43
N GLY A 810 -16.12 40.07 -22.84
CA GLY A 810 -16.00 41.08 -23.88
C GLY A 810 -15.26 42.34 -23.41
N PRO A 811 -14.58 43.05 -24.31
CA PRO A 811 -14.14 44.42 -24.08
C PRO A 811 -15.34 45.39 -23.95
N PRO A 812 -15.14 46.65 -23.54
CA PRO A 812 -16.23 47.64 -23.47
C PRO A 812 -16.94 47.88 -24.81
N GLY A 813 -18.27 47.81 -24.80
CA GLY A 813 -19.10 47.91 -26.00
C GLY A 813 -18.85 46.77 -26.99
N TRP A 814 -18.72 45.55 -26.48
CA TRP A 814 -18.56 44.34 -27.29
C TRP A 814 -19.90 43.79 -27.73
N ASP A 815 -20.19 43.99 -29.01
CA ASP A 815 -21.22 43.25 -29.72
C ASP A 815 -20.53 42.52 -30.90
N PRO A 816 -20.44 41.18 -30.90
CA PRO A 816 -19.81 40.41 -31.98
C PRO A 816 -20.63 40.38 -33.28
N HIS A 817 -21.88 40.88 -33.25
CA HIS A 817 -22.82 40.95 -34.35
C HIS A 817 -22.98 42.37 -34.95
N ALA A 818 -22.73 43.44 -34.19
CA ALA A 818 -22.92 44.83 -34.64
C ALA A 818 -22.00 45.29 -35.78
N ASP A 819 -20.68 45.05 -35.67
CA ASP A 819 -19.70 45.47 -36.70
C ASP A 819 -18.88 44.28 -37.23
N PRO A 820 -19.16 43.77 -38.44
CA PRO A 820 -18.45 42.63 -39.02
C PRO A 820 -16.99 42.92 -39.40
N ARG A 821 -16.51 44.16 -39.30
CA ARG A 821 -15.09 44.53 -39.57
C ARG A 821 -14.26 44.59 -38.28
N ARG A 822 -14.88 44.74 -37.12
CA ARG A 822 -14.20 44.88 -35.83
C ARG A 822 -13.77 43.51 -35.32
N THR A 823 -12.47 43.34 -35.03
CA THR A 823 -11.92 42.08 -34.53
C THR A 823 -10.98 42.30 -33.34
N TRP A 824 -10.92 41.32 -32.45
CA TRP A 824 -10.34 41.47 -31.12
C TRP A 824 -9.23 40.44 -30.85
N PRO A 825 -8.12 40.82 -30.20
CA PRO A 825 -7.14 39.85 -29.69
C PRO A 825 -7.77 39.00 -28.59
N VAL A 826 -7.24 37.79 -28.38
CA VAL A 826 -7.74 36.86 -27.37
C VAL A 826 -6.68 36.58 -26.30
N LEU A 827 -7.07 36.66 -25.04
CA LEU A 827 -6.35 36.05 -23.92
C LEU A 827 -7.11 34.80 -23.48
N TYR A 828 -6.46 33.64 -23.50
CA TYR A 828 -6.97 32.45 -22.83
C TYR A 828 -6.57 32.51 -21.35
N LEU A 829 -7.52 32.26 -20.45
CA LEU A 829 -7.27 32.07 -19.02
C LEU A 829 -7.67 30.65 -18.64
N LEU A 830 -6.68 29.85 -18.25
CA LEU A 830 -6.82 28.43 -17.93
C LEU A 830 -6.90 28.27 -16.41
N HIS A 831 -7.88 27.55 -15.91
CA HIS A 831 -8.09 27.32 -14.47
C HIS A 831 -7.16 26.23 -13.92
N GLY A 832 -7.14 26.09 -12.59
CA GLY A 832 -6.40 25.02 -11.91
C GLY A 832 -7.15 23.68 -11.91
N GLU A 833 -6.56 22.69 -11.25
CA GLU A 833 -7.26 21.46 -10.86
C GLU A 833 -8.34 21.75 -9.79
N HIS A 834 -9.35 20.88 -9.65
CA HIS A 834 -10.53 21.05 -8.79
C HIS A 834 -11.46 22.24 -9.13
N GLU A 835 -11.23 22.90 -10.27
CA GLU A 835 -11.93 24.10 -10.72
C GLU A 835 -12.61 23.91 -12.09
N ASP A 836 -13.36 24.93 -12.52
CA ASP A 836 -14.08 24.95 -13.80
C ASP A 836 -13.88 26.25 -14.59
N TYR A 837 -14.48 26.30 -15.78
CA TYR A 837 -14.46 27.44 -16.70
C TYR A 837 -14.86 28.82 -16.12
N THR A 838 -15.52 28.87 -14.95
CA THR A 838 -15.94 30.11 -14.29
C THR A 838 -14.95 30.61 -13.23
N ALA A 839 -13.99 29.78 -12.82
CA ALA A 839 -13.23 29.97 -11.57
C ALA A 839 -12.48 31.32 -11.50
N TRP A 840 -11.86 31.76 -12.61
CA TRP A 840 -11.22 33.07 -12.70
C TRP A 840 -12.17 34.24 -12.37
N THR A 841 -13.43 34.19 -12.84
CA THR A 841 -14.46 35.19 -12.49
C THR A 841 -15.11 34.98 -11.13
N ARG A 842 -14.95 33.80 -10.52
CA ARG A 842 -15.49 33.46 -9.20
C ARG A 842 -14.55 33.92 -8.07
N HIS A 843 -13.24 33.84 -8.32
CA HIS A 843 -12.20 34.01 -7.31
C HIS A 843 -11.33 35.26 -7.49
N THR A 844 -11.45 36.00 -8.60
CA THR A 844 -10.61 37.19 -8.89
C THR A 844 -11.40 38.34 -9.53
N ASP A 845 -10.86 39.55 -9.49
CA ASP A 845 -11.40 40.78 -10.10
C ASP A 845 -11.32 40.84 -11.65
N VAL A 846 -11.05 39.72 -12.33
CA VAL A 846 -10.73 39.70 -13.77
C VAL A 846 -11.79 40.32 -14.68
N ALA A 847 -13.06 40.34 -14.27
CA ALA A 847 -14.15 41.01 -14.98
C ALA A 847 -13.96 42.55 -15.04
N ASP A 848 -13.44 43.14 -13.95
CA ASP A 848 -13.13 44.56 -13.80
C ASP A 848 -11.75 44.90 -14.37
N LEU A 849 -10.75 44.04 -14.18
CA LEU A 849 -9.43 44.18 -14.78
C LEU A 849 -9.52 44.16 -16.33
N SER A 850 -10.32 43.23 -16.87
CA SER A 850 -10.59 43.14 -18.31
C SER A 850 -11.46 44.27 -18.85
N ALA A 851 -12.26 44.95 -18.01
CA ALA A 851 -13.09 46.09 -18.40
C ALA A 851 -12.29 47.26 -18.97
N ARG A 852 -10.98 47.31 -18.71
CA ARG A 852 -10.07 48.36 -19.21
C ARG A 852 -9.29 47.93 -20.44
N SER A 853 -9.43 46.66 -20.85
CA SER A 853 -8.68 46.04 -21.94
C SER A 853 -9.45 46.05 -23.27
N ARG A 854 -8.71 45.93 -24.38
CA ARG A 854 -9.27 45.76 -25.74
C ARG A 854 -9.06 44.34 -26.26
N ALA A 855 -9.34 43.34 -25.43
CA ALA A 855 -9.24 41.91 -25.75
C ALA A 855 -10.54 41.19 -25.37
N VAL A 856 -10.80 40.06 -26.02
CA VAL A 856 -11.76 39.05 -25.54
C VAL A 856 -10.99 38.10 -24.62
N ILE A 857 -11.47 37.90 -23.41
CA ILE A 857 -10.92 36.90 -22.48
C ILE A 857 -11.73 35.62 -22.64
N ALA A 858 -11.08 34.49 -22.89
CA ALA A 858 -11.73 33.19 -23.03
C ALA A 858 -11.27 32.26 -21.90
N MET A 859 -12.23 31.77 -21.12
CA MET A 859 -12.03 30.80 -20.04
C MET A 859 -12.78 29.52 -20.43
N PRO A 860 -12.11 28.58 -21.14
CA PRO A 860 -12.71 27.31 -21.49
C PRO A 860 -12.61 26.31 -20.33
N GLU A 861 -13.55 25.37 -20.30
CA GLU A 861 -13.48 24.19 -19.44
C GLU A 861 -12.24 23.34 -19.76
N GLY A 862 -11.44 23.03 -18.74
CA GLY A 862 -10.24 22.19 -18.83
C GLY A 862 -10.37 20.83 -18.13
N GLY A 863 -11.48 20.61 -17.43
CA GLY A 863 -11.78 19.40 -16.67
C GLY A 863 -10.98 19.28 -15.37
N ARG A 864 -11.59 18.61 -14.38
CA ARG A 864 -11.06 18.33 -13.02
C ARG A 864 -9.53 18.24 -12.91
N ALA A 865 -8.91 17.34 -13.67
CA ALA A 865 -7.45 17.31 -13.87
C ALA A 865 -7.07 16.95 -15.32
N GLY A 866 -7.62 17.69 -16.30
CA GLY A 866 -7.35 17.42 -17.72
C GLY A 866 -5.89 17.58 -18.15
N ASN A 867 -5.09 18.31 -17.37
CA ASN A 867 -3.68 18.63 -17.63
C ASN A 867 -3.43 19.13 -19.07
N TYR A 868 -4.37 19.91 -19.59
CA TYR A 868 -4.29 20.70 -20.82
C TYR A 868 -3.56 19.99 -21.98
N SER A 869 -3.89 18.72 -22.21
CA SER A 869 -3.26 17.91 -23.25
C SER A 869 -4.22 16.89 -23.86
N ASP A 870 -3.87 16.39 -25.04
CA ASP A 870 -4.61 15.30 -25.69
C ASP A 870 -4.19 13.96 -25.10
N TRP A 871 -5.14 13.23 -24.51
CA TRP A 871 -4.81 12.03 -23.74
C TRP A 871 -4.29 10.89 -24.63
N TYR A 872 -3.30 10.19 -24.09
CA TYR A 872 -2.66 9.05 -24.73
C TYR A 872 -3.61 7.85 -24.82
N ASN A 873 -4.48 7.68 -23.81
CA ASN A 873 -5.50 6.64 -23.73
C ASN A 873 -4.93 5.25 -24.07
N TYR A 874 -3.79 4.91 -23.45
CA TYR A 874 -3.05 3.66 -23.68
C TYR A 874 -2.69 3.42 -25.16
N GLY A 875 -2.38 4.49 -25.89
CA GLY A 875 -2.04 4.47 -27.32
C GLY A 875 -3.25 4.39 -28.26
N ARG A 876 -4.49 4.48 -27.74
CA ARG A 876 -5.70 4.59 -28.57
C ARG A 876 -5.94 6.00 -29.08
N HIS A 877 -5.54 7.00 -28.29
CA HIS A 877 -5.89 8.42 -28.49
C HIS A 877 -7.41 8.67 -28.55
N GLY A 878 -7.82 9.93 -28.71
CA GLY A 878 -9.22 10.37 -28.67
C GLY A 878 -9.59 11.03 -27.34
N ALA A 879 -10.88 11.23 -27.10
CA ALA A 879 -11.39 11.95 -25.94
C ALA A 879 -10.89 11.39 -24.58
N PRO A 880 -10.57 12.24 -23.60
CA PRO A 880 -10.56 13.71 -23.69
C PRO A 880 -9.34 14.24 -24.46
N ALA A 881 -9.57 15.22 -25.34
CA ALA A 881 -8.55 15.85 -26.19
C ALA A 881 -8.51 17.37 -25.97
N TRP A 882 -8.02 17.79 -24.80
CA TRP A 882 -8.05 19.17 -24.33
C TRP A 882 -7.17 20.13 -25.17
N GLU A 883 -6.03 19.69 -25.71
CA GLU A 883 -5.22 20.56 -26.59
C GLU A 883 -5.95 20.83 -27.91
N THR A 884 -6.59 19.80 -28.49
CA THR A 884 -7.40 19.93 -29.70
C THR A 884 -8.64 20.79 -29.45
N PHE A 885 -9.37 20.58 -28.35
CA PHE A 885 -10.54 21.38 -27.98
C PHE A 885 -10.18 22.88 -27.85
N HIS A 886 -9.18 23.23 -27.05
CA HIS A 886 -8.80 24.62 -26.84
C HIS A 886 -8.19 25.30 -28.07
N LEU A 887 -7.23 24.65 -28.73
CA LEU A 887 -6.41 25.30 -29.75
C LEU A 887 -6.99 25.24 -31.16
N GLU A 888 -7.86 24.26 -31.45
CA GLU A 888 -8.54 24.12 -32.74
C GLU A 888 -10.04 24.46 -32.66
N GLU A 889 -10.79 23.88 -31.72
CA GLU A 889 -12.26 23.98 -31.71
C GLU A 889 -12.78 25.29 -31.10
N VAL A 890 -12.43 25.59 -29.85
CA VAL A 890 -12.77 26.88 -29.18
C VAL A 890 -12.22 28.04 -29.99
N TRP A 891 -10.98 27.91 -30.49
CA TRP A 891 -10.40 28.90 -31.38
C TRP A 891 -11.21 29.13 -32.67
N TRP A 892 -11.72 28.07 -33.29
CA TRP A 892 -12.57 28.18 -34.49
C TRP A 892 -13.88 28.90 -34.18
N VAL A 893 -14.51 28.60 -33.04
CA VAL A 893 -15.73 29.29 -32.56
C VAL A 893 -15.46 30.77 -32.32
N LEU A 894 -14.42 31.10 -31.55
CA LEU A 894 -14.02 32.49 -31.25
C LEU A 894 -13.75 33.31 -32.51
N ARG A 895 -13.03 32.75 -33.47
CA ARG A 895 -12.70 33.43 -34.73
C ARG A 895 -13.91 33.60 -35.66
N THR A 896 -14.81 32.62 -35.69
CA THR A 896 -15.94 32.59 -36.64
C THR A 896 -17.15 33.38 -36.13
N MET A 897 -17.46 33.25 -34.84
CA MET A 897 -18.66 33.80 -34.21
C MET A 897 -18.33 35.06 -33.39
N TYR A 898 -17.33 35.02 -32.52
CA TYR A 898 -17.00 36.10 -31.57
C TYR A 898 -15.91 37.08 -32.02
N ARG A 899 -15.61 37.10 -33.33
CA ARG A 899 -14.71 38.06 -34.00
C ARG A 899 -13.26 38.11 -33.47
N ALA A 900 -12.73 36.99 -33.00
CA ALA A 900 -11.32 36.91 -32.63
C ALA A 900 -10.36 37.10 -33.83
N ARG A 901 -9.27 37.85 -33.62
CA ARG A 901 -8.15 38.04 -34.55
C ARG A 901 -6.97 37.16 -34.14
N ASP A 902 -6.12 36.77 -35.10
CA ASP A 902 -5.06 35.76 -34.92
C ASP A 902 -3.98 36.07 -33.84
N ARG A 903 -3.97 37.27 -33.21
CA ARG A 903 -3.11 37.58 -32.05
C ARG A 903 -3.71 37.01 -30.77
N ARG A 904 -3.04 36.00 -30.22
CA ARG A 904 -3.42 35.30 -28.98
C ARG A 904 -2.34 35.44 -27.89
N ALA A 905 -2.77 35.36 -26.64
CA ALA A 905 -1.95 35.12 -25.46
C ALA A 905 -2.64 34.08 -24.59
N VAL A 906 -1.92 33.49 -23.64
CA VAL A 906 -2.46 32.50 -22.69
C VAL A 906 -1.87 32.75 -21.30
N ALA A 907 -2.69 32.62 -20.26
CA ALA A 907 -2.22 32.56 -18.88
C ALA A 907 -3.01 31.48 -18.12
N GLY A 908 -2.49 31.04 -16.98
CA GLY A 908 -3.23 30.10 -16.15
C GLY A 908 -2.60 29.87 -14.79
N ALA A 909 -3.40 29.31 -13.89
CA ALA A 909 -3.05 28.97 -12.52
C ALA A 909 -2.85 27.47 -12.36
N SER A 910 -1.91 27.03 -11.53
CA SER A 910 -1.65 25.61 -11.22
C SER A 910 -1.51 24.75 -12.51
N SER A 911 -2.34 23.72 -12.70
CA SER A 911 -2.38 22.91 -13.93
C SER A 911 -2.63 23.73 -15.22
N GLY A 912 -3.43 24.80 -15.14
CA GLY A 912 -3.60 25.80 -16.21
C GLY A 912 -2.34 26.64 -16.45
N GLY A 913 -1.55 26.87 -15.41
CA GLY A 913 -0.22 27.47 -15.50
C GLY A 913 0.78 26.57 -16.24
N TYR A 914 0.72 25.26 -16.02
CA TYR A 914 1.41 24.28 -16.87
C TYR A 914 0.86 24.31 -18.31
N GLY A 915 -0.47 24.30 -18.48
CA GLY A 915 -1.19 24.38 -19.75
C GLY A 915 -0.75 25.55 -20.63
N ALA A 916 -0.64 26.75 -20.05
CA ALA A 916 -0.22 27.97 -20.74
C ALA A 916 1.18 27.83 -21.36
N VAL A 917 2.14 27.29 -20.61
CA VAL A 917 3.53 27.11 -21.07
C VAL A 917 3.63 25.96 -22.07
N ILE A 918 2.98 24.82 -21.80
CA ILE A 918 3.08 23.66 -22.71
C ILE A 918 2.38 23.92 -24.05
N TYR A 919 1.26 24.64 -24.07
CA TYR A 919 0.61 25.06 -25.33
C TYR A 919 1.51 25.94 -26.18
N ALA A 920 2.19 26.93 -25.59
CA ALA A 920 3.17 27.74 -26.30
C ALA A 920 4.35 26.91 -26.80
N ALA A 921 4.94 26.06 -25.94
CA ALA A 921 6.12 25.24 -26.27
C ALA A 921 5.83 24.17 -27.34
N ARG A 922 4.62 23.60 -27.37
CA ARG A 922 4.18 22.62 -28.38
C ARG A 922 3.75 23.28 -29.69
N ASN A 923 3.40 24.56 -29.68
CA ASN A 923 2.85 25.28 -30.83
C ASN A 923 3.58 26.62 -31.08
N PRO A 924 4.89 26.62 -31.44
CA PRO A 924 5.68 27.84 -31.58
C PRO A 924 5.04 28.85 -32.55
N GLY A 925 4.99 30.12 -32.14
CA GLY A 925 4.36 31.22 -32.90
C GLY A 925 2.83 31.29 -32.82
N THR A 926 2.18 30.44 -32.03
CA THR A 926 0.70 30.45 -31.82
C THR A 926 0.25 31.56 -30.87
N PHE A 927 1.09 31.85 -29.87
CA PHE A 927 0.86 32.84 -28.82
C PHE A 927 1.97 33.90 -28.87
N THR A 928 1.58 35.15 -28.60
CA THR A 928 2.51 36.29 -28.48
C THR A 928 3.06 36.44 -27.06
N ALA A 929 2.34 35.94 -26.06
CA ALA A 929 2.76 35.87 -24.67
C ALA A 929 2.14 34.65 -23.98
N ALA A 930 2.85 34.10 -23.00
CA ALA A 930 2.38 33.05 -22.10
C ALA A 930 2.74 33.40 -20.64
N ALA A 931 1.79 33.28 -19.72
CA ALA A 931 2.02 33.45 -18.29
C ALA A 931 1.65 32.20 -17.49
N SER A 932 2.40 31.91 -16.42
CA SER A 932 2.25 30.74 -15.58
C SER A 932 2.31 31.13 -14.12
N PHE A 933 1.25 30.85 -13.37
CA PHE A 933 1.17 31.11 -11.94
C PHE A 933 1.12 29.76 -11.21
N SER A 934 2.15 29.45 -10.43
CA SER A 934 2.29 28.19 -9.69
C SER A 934 2.20 26.93 -10.57
N GLY A 935 2.66 27.02 -11.82
CA GLY A 935 2.59 25.90 -12.77
C GLY A 935 3.66 24.83 -12.53
N LEU A 936 3.27 23.56 -12.66
CA LEU A 936 4.20 22.43 -12.63
C LEU A 936 4.94 22.26 -13.97
N LEU A 937 6.06 22.96 -14.15
CA LEU A 937 6.74 23.07 -15.46
C LEU A 937 7.77 21.97 -15.76
N ALA A 938 8.02 21.06 -14.82
CA ALA A 938 8.94 19.93 -14.98
C ALA A 938 8.30 18.59 -14.51
N PRO A 939 7.22 18.12 -15.15
CA PRO A 939 6.45 16.93 -14.72
C PRO A 939 7.22 15.60 -14.86
N ARG A 940 8.43 15.60 -15.45
CA ARG A 940 9.34 14.45 -15.52
C ARG A 940 10.43 14.45 -14.43
N SER A 941 10.49 15.46 -13.58
CA SER A 941 11.23 15.37 -12.31
C SER A 941 10.57 14.33 -11.42
N HIS A 942 11.30 13.74 -10.45
CA HIS A 942 10.72 12.74 -9.55
C HIS A 942 9.52 13.33 -8.78
N ALA A 943 9.73 14.42 -8.05
CA ALA A 943 8.66 15.09 -7.30
C ALA A 943 7.53 15.64 -8.18
N GLY A 944 7.84 16.19 -9.36
CA GLY A 944 6.82 16.65 -10.30
C GLY A 944 5.99 15.51 -10.91
N ARG A 945 6.59 14.34 -11.11
CA ARG A 945 5.85 13.15 -11.53
C ARG A 945 4.91 12.68 -10.43
N GLU A 946 5.39 12.58 -9.19
CA GLU A 946 4.54 12.15 -8.07
C GLU A 946 3.40 13.13 -7.81
N LEU A 947 3.65 14.45 -7.84
CA LEU A 947 2.60 15.48 -7.71
C LEU A 947 1.53 15.33 -8.80
N LEU A 948 1.92 15.25 -10.07
CA LEU A 948 0.99 15.06 -11.19
C LEU A 948 0.18 13.75 -11.05
N MET A 949 0.83 12.67 -10.63
CA MET A 949 0.15 11.38 -10.43
C MET A 949 -0.79 11.41 -9.21
N ALA A 950 -0.44 12.14 -8.16
CA ALA A 950 -1.28 12.33 -6.98
C ALA A 950 -2.55 13.11 -7.33
N THR A 951 -2.44 14.26 -8.02
CA THR A 951 -3.64 15.06 -8.35
C THR A 951 -4.58 14.36 -9.34
N LEU A 952 -4.04 13.61 -10.31
CA LEU A 952 -4.89 12.80 -11.20
C LEU A 952 -5.67 11.74 -10.41
N ARG A 953 -5.07 11.12 -9.37
CA ARG A 953 -5.75 10.15 -8.51
C ARG A 953 -6.76 10.82 -7.57
N SER A 954 -6.45 11.96 -6.96
CA SER A 954 -7.38 12.67 -6.06
C SER A 954 -8.66 13.09 -6.80
N GLU A 955 -8.55 13.43 -8.08
CA GLU A 955 -9.68 13.77 -8.95
C GLU A 955 -10.44 12.55 -9.52
N GLY A 956 -10.04 11.32 -9.14
CA GLY A 956 -10.65 10.08 -9.59
C GLY A 956 -10.40 9.76 -11.06
N LEU A 957 -9.37 10.35 -11.66
CA LEU A 957 -8.96 10.11 -13.05
C LEU A 957 -7.90 9.01 -13.14
N ASP A 958 -7.75 8.44 -14.33
CA ASP A 958 -6.71 7.43 -14.60
C ASP A 958 -5.37 8.12 -14.94
N PRO A 959 -4.37 8.10 -14.04
CA PRO A 959 -3.09 8.76 -14.27
C PRO A 959 -2.33 8.24 -15.50
N TYR A 960 -2.54 6.99 -15.88
CA TYR A 960 -1.83 6.36 -17.01
C TYR A 960 -2.58 6.56 -18.34
N ALA A 961 -3.86 6.95 -18.31
CA ALA A 961 -4.59 7.37 -19.50
C ALA A 961 -4.06 8.69 -20.07
N LEU A 962 -3.56 9.60 -19.21
CA LEU A 962 -3.01 10.91 -19.61
C LEU A 962 -1.83 10.77 -20.60
N TRP A 963 -0.66 10.29 -20.17
CA TRP A 963 0.55 10.16 -21.02
C TRP A 963 1.17 8.76 -21.05
N GLY A 964 0.47 7.74 -20.53
CA GLY A 964 0.98 6.38 -20.37
C GLY A 964 1.91 6.23 -19.16
N PHE A 965 2.35 5.00 -18.89
CA PHE A 965 3.28 4.70 -17.79
C PHE A 965 4.61 5.47 -17.92
N PRO A 966 5.05 6.23 -16.89
CA PRO A 966 6.40 6.80 -16.80
C PRO A 966 7.49 5.73 -16.96
N GLY A 967 8.68 6.09 -17.43
CA GLY A 967 9.76 5.13 -17.72
C GLY A 967 9.52 4.26 -18.97
N VAL A 968 8.29 3.79 -19.20
CA VAL A 968 7.90 2.99 -20.38
C VAL A 968 7.58 3.90 -21.57
N HIS A 969 6.77 4.93 -21.35
CA HIS A 969 6.29 5.86 -22.38
C HIS A 969 7.06 7.18 -22.36
N GLU A 970 8.36 7.14 -22.02
CA GLU A 970 9.24 8.30 -21.88
C GLU A 970 9.24 9.27 -23.06
N ARG A 971 8.93 8.78 -24.26
CA ARG A 971 8.70 9.64 -25.43
C ARG A 971 7.48 10.54 -25.24
N VAL A 972 6.32 9.96 -24.90
CA VAL A 972 5.07 10.71 -24.72
C VAL A 972 5.24 11.73 -23.59
N TRP A 973 5.81 11.32 -22.47
CA TRP A 973 6.14 12.20 -21.36
C TRP A 973 7.05 13.36 -21.78
N ARG A 974 8.13 13.10 -22.53
CA ARG A 974 9.03 14.15 -23.06
C ARG A 974 8.35 15.08 -24.07
N GLU A 975 7.28 14.63 -24.71
CA GLU A 975 6.47 15.47 -25.59
C GLU A 975 5.55 16.44 -24.82
N HIS A 976 5.38 16.23 -23.51
CA HIS A 976 4.58 17.03 -22.57
C HIS A 976 5.43 17.65 -21.42
N ASP A 977 6.74 17.76 -21.60
CA ASP A 977 7.69 18.29 -20.60
C ASP A 977 8.23 19.67 -21.05
N PRO A 978 7.75 20.80 -20.50
CA PRO A 978 8.19 22.15 -20.88
C PRO A 978 9.70 22.35 -20.79
N LEU A 979 10.34 21.77 -19.76
CA LEU A 979 11.79 21.78 -19.57
C LEU A 979 12.56 21.20 -20.78
N ARG A 980 11.96 20.29 -21.54
CA ARG A 980 12.55 19.68 -22.74
C ARG A 980 12.09 20.33 -24.04
N ARG A 981 11.25 21.36 -23.96
CA ARG A 981 10.65 22.07 -25.10
C ARG A 981 10.83 23.59 -25.05
N VAL A 982 11.70 24.12 -24.18
CA VAL A 982 11.96 25.58 -24.06
C VAL A 982 12.26 26.27 -25.40
N GLU A 983 12.91 25.60 -26.34
CA GLU A 983 13.23 26.17 -27.67
C GLU A 983 11.96 26.53 -28.46
N GLY A 984 10.84 25.82 -28.22
CA GLY A 984 9.53 26.14 -28.79
C GLY A 984 8.90 27.43 -28.24
N LEU A 985 9.39 27.93 -27.10
CA LEU A 985 8.96 29.21 -26.52
C LEU A 985 9.69 30.42 -27.14
N ARG A 986 10.74 30.22 -27.95
CA ARG A 986 11.49 31.33 -28.58
C ARG A 986 10.54 32.22 -29.40
N GLY A 987 10.50 33.51 -29.04
CA GLY A 987 9.62 34.51 -29.66
C GLY A 987 8.27 34.69 -28.97
N THR A 988 8.00 33.95 -27.89
CA THR A 988 6.86 34.18 -26.98
C THR A 988 7.37 34.99 -25.78
N ALA A 989 6.66 36.05 -25.36
CA ALA A 989 6.97 36.72 -24.10
C ALA A 989 6.52 35.85 -22.92
N LEU A 990 7.39 35.61 -21.94
CA LEU A 990 7.12 34.69 -20.82
C LEU A 990 7.08 35.44 -19.48
N TYR A 991 6.08 35.11 -18.67
CA TYR A 991 6.01 35.45 -17.25
C TYR A 991 5.77 34.16 -16.44
N LEU A 992 6.72 33.76 -15.61
CA LEU A 992 6.64 32.53 -14.82
C LEU A 992 6.77 32.91 -13.34
N SER A 993 5.79 32.55 -12.50
CA SER A 993 5.84 32.85 -11.07
C SER A 993 5.40 31.70 -10.17
N SER A 994 5.96 31.67 -8.96
CA SER A 994 5.61 30.72 -7.89
C SER A 994 6.15 31.23 -6.54
N GLY A 995 5.44 30.94 -5.46
CA GLY A 995 5.91 31.14 -4.10
C GLY A 995 7.09 30.21 -3.76
N THR A 996 8.18 30.74 -3.19
CA THR A 996 9.35 29.94 -2.79
C THR A 996 9.25 29.38 -1.38
N THR A 997 8.36 29.94 -0.57
CA THR A 997 7.95 29.43 0.74
C THR A 997 6.43 29.51 0.83
N GLY A 998 5.77 28.38 1.11
CA GLY A 998 4.38 28.36 1.57
C GLY A 998 4.38 28.77 3.04
N PRO A 999 3.77 29.91 3.43
CA PRO A 999 4.02 30.50 4.75
C PRO A 999 3.01 30.07 5.85
N PRO A 1000 3.40 30.26 7.13
CA PRO A 1000 2.49 30.16 8.27
C PRO A 1000 1.33 31.16 8.18
N GLY A 1001 0.17 30.75 8.68
CA GLY A 1001 -1.06 31.54 8.75
C GLY A 1001 -1.98 31.05 9.85
N ASP A 1002 -2.91 31.92 10.25
CA ASP A 1002 -3.79 31.75 11.42
C ASP A 1002 -4.52 30.39 11.44
N ARG A 1003 -4.70 29.82 12.64
CA ARG A 1003 -5.21 28.46 12.89
C ARG A 1003 -6.54 28.19 12.19
N ALA A 1004 -7.41 29.20 12.14
CA ALA A 1004 -8.71 29.13 11.47
C ALA A 1004 -8.61 28.90 9.94
N VAL A 1005 -7.48 29.21 9.31
CA VAL A 1005 -7.23 28.96 7.87
C VAL A 1005 -6.68 27.55 7.65
N ARG A 1006 -5.85 27.02 8.58
CA ARG A 1006 -5.40 25.62 8.57
C ARG A 1006 -6.59 24.66 8.66
N GLU A 1007 -7.47 24.89 9.64
CA GLU A 1007 -8.69 24.10 9.86
C GLU A 1007 -9.69 24.15 8.67
N ALA A 1008 -9.60 25.16 7.79
CA ALA A 1008 -10.52 25.35 6.66
C ALA A 1008 -10.04 24.75 5.33
N VAL A 1009 -8.74 24.46 5.17
CA VAL A 1009 -8.14 24.11 3.85
C VAL A 1009 -7.53 22.69 3.83
N GLY A 1010 -7.06 22.18 4.97
CA GLY A 1010 -6.42 20.85 5.05
C GLY A 1010 -4.96 20.83 4.60
N ASP A 1011 -4.13 20.06 5.30
CA ASP A 1011 -2.65 20.16 5.24
C ASP A 1011 -1.99 19.61 3.94
N THR A 1012 -2.74 19.17 2.94
CA THR A 1012 -2.19 18.61 1.68
C THR A 1012 -1.73 19.67 0.66
N LEU A 1013 -2.11 20.94 0.81
CA LEU A 1013 -1.87 21.99 -0.20
C LEU A 1013 -0.59 22.83 0.03
N GLY A 1014 0.00 22.83 1.23
CA GLY A 1014 1.17 23.66 1.55
C GLY A 1014 2.44 23.27 0.79
N SER A 1015 2.68 21.96 0.63
CA SER A 1015 3.86 21.41 -0.07
C SER A 1015 3.81 21.61 -1.59
N SER A 1016 2.63 21.78 -2.18
CA SER A 1016 2.44 21.88 -3.63
C SER A 1016 3.11 23.13 -4.24
N GLU A 1017 3.11 24.26 -3.54
CA GLU A 1017 3.73 25.50 -4.05
C GLU A 1017 5.25 25.39 -4.15
N ALA A 1018 5.90 24.82 -3.12
CA ALA A 1018 7.34 24.62 -3.10
C ALA A 1018 7.81 23.68 -4.24
N LEU A 1019 7.02 22.64 -4.54
CA LEU A 1019 7.27 21.75 -5.68
C LEU A 1019 7.10 22.46 -7.03
N CYS A 1020 6.07 23.28 -7.19
CA CYS A 1020 5.90 24.12 -8.39
C CYS A 1020 7.09 25.08 -8.55
N ALA A 1021 7.55 25.74 -7.49
CA ALA A 1021 8.72 26.61 -7.51
C ALA A 1021 10.01 25.88 -7.86
N ALA A 1022 10.25 24.66 -7.34
CA ALA A 1022 11.40 23.84 -7.73
C ALA A 1022 11.35 23.44 -9.22
N SER A 1023 10.16 23.13 -9.73
CA SER A 1023 9.94 22.85 -11.16
C SER A 1023 10.23 24.09 -12.03
N LEU A 1024 9.82 25.27 -11.55
CA LEU A 1024 10.02 26.55 -12.23
C LEU A 1024 11.49 26.94 -12.28
N ARG A 1025 12.23 26.82 -11.16
CA ARG A 1025 13.69 27.04 -11.11
C ARG A 1025 14.42 26.22 -12.18
N SER A 1026 14.02 24.96 -12.35
CA SER A 1026 14.60 24.07 -13.38
C SER A 1026 14.38 24.58 -14.81
N VAL A 1027 13.19 25.10 -15.11
CA VAL A 1027 12.84 25.64 -16.43
C VAL A 1027 13.46 27.03 -16.66
N ALA A 1028 13.51 27.88 -15.64
CA ALA A 1028 14.19 29.18 -15.67
C ALA A 1028 15.67 29.01 -16.02
N ALA A 1029 16.38 28.10 -15.35
CA ALA A 1029 17.78 27.80 -15.64
C ALA A 1029 18.00 27.31 -17.08
N GLU A 1030 17.12 26.48 -17.63
CA GLU A 1030 17.25 26.04 -19.04
C GLU A 1030 16.88 27.14 -20.05
N LEU A 1031 15.95 28.04 -19.74
CA LEU A 1031 15.66 29.22 -20.56
C LEU A 1031 16.87 30.17 -20.62
N GLU A 1032 17.50 30.43 -19.47
CA GLU A 1032 18.72 31.22 -19.35
C GLU A 1032 19.88 30.59 -20.14
N ARG A 1033 20.15 29.29 -19.95
CA ARG A 1033 21.16 28.54 -20.73
C ARG A 1033 20.95 28.60 -22.25
N ARG A 1034 19.73 28.84 -22.73
CA ARG A 1034 19.37 28.94 -24.16
C ARG A 1034 19.29 30.37 -24.69
N GLY A 1035 19.49 31.37 -23.83
CA GLY A 1035 19.32 32.78 -24.16
C GLY A 1035 17.87 33.11 -24.59
N ILE A 1036 16.87 32.51 -23.95
CA ILE A 1036 15.45 32.77 -24.21
C ILE A 1036 14.93 33.67 -23.09
N PRO A 1037 14.50 34.92 -23.38
CA PRO A 1037 14.11 35.87 -22.35
C PRO A 1037 12.78 35.46 -21.68
N ALA A 1038 12.77 35.46 -20.36
CA ALA A 1038 11.59 35.24 -19.53
C ALA A 1038 11.63 36.15 -18.30
N THR A 1039 10.47 36.65 -17.89
CA THR A 1039 10.30 37.24 -16.55
C THR A 1039 10.03 36.11 -15.57
N VAL A 1040 10.88 35.95 -14.56
CA VAL A 1040 10.74 34.92 -13.53
C VAL A 1040 10.54 35.61 -12.18
N ASN A 1041 9.40 35.36 -11.53
CA ASN A 1041 9.06 35.92 -10.23
C ASN A 1041 8.93 34.79 -9.18
N LEU A 1042 10.02 34.53 -8.46
CA LEU A 1042 10.08 33.58 -7.36
C LEU A 1042 10.14 34.36 -6.05
N TYR A 1043 9.06 34.35 -5.27
CA TYR A 1043 8.84 35.25 -4.13
C TYR A 1043 8.54 34.50 -2.83
N GLN A 1044 9.02 34.99 -1.69
CA GLN A 1044 8.72 34.39 -0.38
C GLN A 1044 7.28 34.71 0.07
N GLY A 1045 6.68 33.81 0.86
CA GLY A 1045 5.35 34.01 1.45
C GLY A 1045 4.18 33.77 0.48
N GLY A 1046 4.35 32.89 -0.51
CA GLY A 1046 3.33 32.56 -1.49
C GLY A 1046 2.64 31.23 -1.19
N THR A 1047 1.31 31.23 -1.06
CA THR A 1047 0.49 30.01 -1.01
C THR A 1047 0.01 29.58 -2.39
N HIS A 1048 -0.26 28.29 -2.58
CA HIS A 1048 -0.90 27.71 -3.77
C HIS A 1048 -2.41 28.07 -3.82
N SER A 1049 -2.72 29.37 -3.95
CA SER A 1049 -4.09 29.89 -3.79
C SER A 1049 -4.44 31.00 -4.78
N TRP A 1050 -5.75 31.18 -4.98
CA TRP A 1050 -6.31 32.24 -5.83
C TRP A 1050 -5.82 33.65 -5.52
N ALA A 1051 -5.62 33.99 -4.24
CA ALA A 1051 -5.10 35.31 -3.85
C ALA A 1051 -3.65 35.55 -4.35
N SER A 1052 -2.83 34.50 -4.39
CA SER A 1052 -1.51 34.57 -5.05
C SER A 1052 -1.68 34.72 -6.56
N TRP A 1053 -2.50 33.88 -7.20
CA TRP A 1053 -2.64 33.89 -8.66
C TRP A 1053 -3.27 35.17 -9.21
N GLU A 1054 -4.17 35.81 -8.47
CA GLU A 1054 -4.71 37.13 -8.79
C GLU A 1054 -3.61 38.19 -8.80
N ARG A 1055 -2.79 38.27 -7.75
CA ARG A 1055 -1.66 39.21 -7.67
C ARG A 1055 -0.68 39.01 -8.84
N GLU A 1056 -0.36 37.77 -9.18
CA GLU A 1056 0.54 37.45 -10.31
C GLU A 1056 -0.13 37.71 -11.68
N LEU A 1057 -1.46 37.56 -11.79
CA LEU A 1057 -2.23 37.99 -12.97
C LEU A 1057 -2.13 39.51 -13.16
N HIS A 1058 -2.34 40.30 -12.11
CA HIS A 1058 -2.16 41.76 -12.14
C HIS A 1058 -0.75 42.16 -12.53
N ALA A 1059 0.27 41.52 -11.95
CA ALA A 1059 1.68 41.79 -12.26
C ALA A 1059 2.05 41.47 -13.72
N SER A 1060 1.48 40.40 -14.29
CA SER A 1060 1.71 39.99 -15.69
C SER A 1060 0.80 40.69 -16.71
N TRP A 1061 -0.31 41.29 -16.28
CA TRP A 1061 -1.31 41.92 -17.14
C TRP A 1061 -0.76 42.96 -18.14
N PRO A 1062 0.17 43.87 -17.75
CA PRO A 1062 0.74 44.84 -18.69
C PRO A 1062 1.52 44.17 -19.84
N MET A 1063 2.25 43.09 -19.55
CA MET A 1063 2.94 42.29 -20.55
C MET A 1063 1.95 41.60 -21.49
N LEU A 1064 0.96 40.88 -20.93
CA LEU A 1064 -0.07 40.18 -21.70
C LEU A 1064 -0.81 41.13 -22.66
N MET A 1065 -1.30 42.26 -22.14
CA MET A 1065 -2.02 43.25 -22.94
C MET A 1065 -1.13 44.03 -23.91
N GLY A 1066 0.13 44.30 -23.55
CA GLY A 1066 1.12 44.89 -24.46
C GLY A 1066 1.42 43.98 -25.66
N CYS A 1067 1.71 42.70 -25.40
CA CYS A 1067 1.95 41.69 -26.43
C CYS A 1067 0.72 41.40 -27.30
N LEU A 1068 -0.50 41.57 -26.77
CA LEU A 1068 -1.73 41.52 -27.58
C LEU A 1068 -2.01 42.78 -28.40
N GLY A 1069 -1.38 43.92 -28.07
CA GLY A 1069 -1.75 45.23 -28.60
C GLY A 1069 -3.15 45.65 -28.15
N ALA A 1070 -3.45 45.42 -26.87
CA ALA A 1070 -4.76 45.55 -26.23
C ALA A 1070 -4.75 46.41 -24.94
N ALA A 1071 -3.59 46.99 -24.59
CA ALA A 1071 -3.42 47.83 -23.40
C ALA A 1071 -4.41 49.00 -23.35
N ALA A 1072 -4.78 49.37 -22.12
CA ALA A 1072 -5.68 50.49 -21.86
C ALA A 1072 -5.11 51.79 -22.43
N THR A 1073 -5.97 52.64 -22.99
CA THR A 1073 -5.62 54.05 -23.19
C THR A 1073 -5.55 54.68 -21.80
N PRO A 1074 -4.49 55.43 -21.44
CA PRO A 1074 -4.46 56.11 -20.15
C PRO A 1074 -5.67 57.05 -20.03
N ALA A 1075 -6.30 57.09 -18.86
CA ALA A 1075 -7.37 58.02 -18.59
C ALA A 1075 -6.83 59.46 -18.79
N ARG A 1076 -7.62 60.30 -19.47
CA ARG A 1076 -7.45 61.74 -19.31
C ARG A 1076 -7.81 62.08 -17.85
N ALA A 1077 -6.97 62.92 -17.24
CA ALA A 1077 -7.22 63.50 -15.93
C ALA A 1077 -8.50 64.33 -15.90
#